data_AF-A0A951HRE7-F1
#
_entry.id   AF-A0A951HRE7-F1
#
_cell.length_a   1.000
_cell.length_b   1.000
_cell.length_c   1.000
_cell.angle_alpha   90.00
_cell.angle_beta   90.00
_cell.angle_gamma   90.00
#
_symmetry.space_group_name_H-M   'P 1'
#
loop_
_entity.id
_entity.type
_entity.pdbx_description
1 polymer ?
#
loop_
_entity_poly.entity_id
_entity_poly.type
_entity_poly.pdbx_seq_one_letter_code
_entity_poly.pdbx_strand_id
1 'polypeptide(L)'
;MTKRTRLGAAVAATAFATLLAGAADATPLPRPRPAEASAPKAPRSLAASPAQTTASIPLPPKRSGKPSEAAEAFAQATIGLRGSLIGAKNLIKPLPRPVSGPWSLAATNATPPADIAAVKRVIEFTRKGKQDDADATAKSITDPVARKLAEWVFLRSDNTKPPFQRYFNFISANPAWPHVPMFRRRAENALWNDKLPDSAVLSFYSTNKPTTAKGRIVSARALLAQGKREEAEALVRYAWREDELSADVERQVLEMFGTMLTPADHRYRMAQRFYLNDTTSGMRAAQRLGASDQAIAKAWEAVLKKAGNAKALLDAVPATARNDAGYLFARAMWLRKNDQPAEAGALMLSAPNDPALLVDLDQWWIERRLLIRKLIDENEIKTAYRLARDFPEPPKGNYRVDKHFMAGWIALRFMNDPAAAASHFAKINEGTNNPHALGRGGYWQGRAAEAMGKREEARKFYEAAAQHSAVYYGQLARARLGLPELGLREPPQIAPDDRGPLNNLEVVRAVEILYALDERDLIAPIFAELGESANDLAGMAVLAETAHRYKDGRAMLLLGKAAHSRGLPMDFYAFPTVGLPDYEPLAPPVESAVTYSIARQESHFNQKVVSPANAMGLMQVTPAAGIDTAKKFKFTFSKEKLLSDPVYNVQVGAGELANLINGYRGSYILTFAGYNAGRGRVRQWIAAHGDPRDANVDPVDWVEKIPIAETRNYVQRIMENLQVYRVKFGGGARLQVEADLRRDLGGN
;
A
#
# COMPACT_ATOMS: atom_id res chain seq x y z
N MET A 1 9.34 -19.99 54.66
CA MET A 1 10.11 -20.09 55.92
C MET A 1 11.56 -20.33 55.50
N THR A 2 12.59 -19.53 55.79
CA THR A 2 12.79 -18.51 56.82
C THR A 2 14.13 -17.79 56.50
N LYS A 3 14.30 -16.56 57.02
CA LYS A 3 15.57 -15.81 57.22
C LYS A 3 16.14 -15.11 55.97
N ARG A 4 16.75 -13.92 56.04
CA ARG A 4 16.99 -12.89 57.08
C ARG A 4 17.48 -11.65 56.29
N THR A 5 16.94 -10.43 56.44
CA THR A 5 17.24 -9.37 57.43
C THR A 5 18.48 -8.50 57.15
N ARG A 6 18.30 -7.19 57.44
CA ARG A 6 19.27 -6.09 57.76
C ARG A 6 19.67 -5.21 56.55
N LEU A 7 19.41 -3.90 56.47
CA LEU A 7 19.30 -2.75 57.40
C LEU A 7 20.66 -2.18 57.88
N GLY A 8 20.89 -0.90 57.53
CA GLY A 8 21.99 0.00 57.93
C GLY A 8 22.10 1.12 56.88
N ALA A 9 21.59 2.36 57.07
CA ALA A 9 22.05 3.46 57.94
C ALA A 9 23.52 3.84 57.62
N ALA A 10 23.97 5.09 57.45
CA ALA A 10 23.46 6.47 57.38
C ALA A 10 24.73 7.34 57.16
N VAL A 11 24.62 8.68 57.22
CA VAL A 11 25.70 9.70 57.35
C VAL A 11 26.32 10.15 56.02
N ALA A 12 26.60 11.43 55.72
CA ALA A 12 26.14 12.78 56.15
C ALA A 12 26.87 13.80 55.24
N ALA A 13 26.29 15.01 55.10
CA ALA A 13 26.91 16.36 55.01
C ALA A 13 28.14 16.60 54.07
N THR A 14 28.37 17.74 53.41
CA THR A 14 28.17 19.14 53.80
C THR A 14 28.43 20.08 52.60
N ALA A 15 27.76 21.24 52.64
CA ALA A 15 27.87 22.53 51.94
C ALA A 15 29.25 23.11 51.50
N PHE A 16 29.26 23.94 50.43
CA PHE A 16 29.97 25.25 50.23
C PHE A 16 29.43 25.87 48.90
N ALA A 17 28.77 27.03 48.75
CA ALA A 17 28.92 28.44 49.18
C ALA A 17 29.73 29.36 48.20
N THR A 18 28.96 30.09 47.35
CA THR A 18 28.98 31.55 47.02
C THR A 18 30.09 32.33 46.27
N LEU A 19 29.59 33.31 45.48
CA LEU A 19 30.13 34.64 45.03
C LEU A 19 31.04 34.66 43.77
N LEU A 20 30.79 35.45 42.70
CA LEU A 20 30.67 36.92 42.61
C LEU A 20 29.88 37.41 41.37
N ALA A 21 29.40 38.65 41.46
CA ALA A 21 28.60 39.42 40.50
C ALA A 21 29.43 40.26 39.50
N GLY A 22 28.79 40.76 38.43
CA GLY A 22 29.33 41.81 37.55
C GLY A 22 28.40 42.26 36.41
N ALA A 23 27.81 43.45 36.56
CA ALA A 23 27.17 44.41 35.63
C ALA A 23 27.17 44.09 34.10
N ALA A 24 26.02 44.10 33.41
CA ALA A 24 25.26 45.27 32.91
C ALA A 24 25.94 46.01 31.74
N ASP A 25 25.37 45.86 30.53
CA ASP A 25 25.23 46.99 29.61
C ASP A 25 24.06 46.79 28.65
N ALA A 26 23.36 47.90 28.39
CA ALA A 26 22.04 47.96 27.80
C ALA A 26 22.07 48.49 26.35
N THR A 27 21.17 47.92 25.52
CA THR A 27 20.43 48.55 24.38
C THR A 27 21.21 48.91 23.09
N PRO A 28 20.53 49.10 21.92
CA PRO A 28 19.09 49.15 21.65
C PRO A 28 18.55 48.33 20.44
N LEU A 29 17.24 48.08 20.49
CA LEU A 29 16.36 47.72 19.36
C LEU A 29 16.20 48.90 18.36
N PRO A 30 15.99 48.64 17.06
CA PRO A 30 15.35 49.61 16.17
C PRO A 30 13.81 49.48 16.21
N ARG A 31 13.14 50.62 16.39
CA ARG A 31 11.68 50.81 16.42
C ARG A 31 11.03 50.80 15.02
N PRO A 32 9.69 50.62 14.95
CA PRO A 32 8.88 50.62 13.72
C PRO A 32 8.27 52.01 13.38
N ARG A 33 7.65 52.10 12.18
CA ARG A 33 6.59 53.02 11.65
C ARG A 33 7.00 53.88 10.42
N PRO A 34 6.04 54.45 9.63
CA PRO A 34 4.59 54.58 9.87
C PRO A 34 3.64 54.16 8.73
N ALA A 35 2.37 54.05 9.14
CA ALA A 35 1.17 53.99 8.32
C ALA A 35 0.79 55.37 7.77
N GLU A 36 0.05 55.40 6.67
CA GLU A 36 -0.89 56.46 6.38
C GLU A 36 -2.27 55.88 6.11
N ALA A 37 -3.26 56.55 6.71
CA ALA A 37 -4.65 56.19 6.79
C ALA A 37 -5.46 56.92 5.70
N SER A 38 -6.58 56.33 5.27
CA SER A 38 -7.84 57.07 5.18
C SER A 38 -9.03 56.11 5.06
N ALA A 39 -9.94 56.23 6.01
CA ALA A 39 -11.33 55.78 5.95
C ALA A 39 -12.22 56.99 5.58
N PRO A 40 -13.55 56.93 5.64
CA PRO A 40 -14.53 55.96 5.12
C PRO A 40 -15.55 56.67 4.18
N LYS A 41 -16.46 55.94 3.54
CA LYS A 41 -17.78 56.47 3.13
C LYS A 41 -18.81 55.35 2.90
N ALA A 42 -19.89 55.41 3.67
CA ALA A 42 -21.22 54.90 3.36
C ALA A 42 -22.19 56.12 3.46
N PRO A 43 -23.52 56.02 3.27
CA PRO A 43 -24.36 54.98 2.67
C PRO A 43 -25.34 55.56 1.60
N ARG A 44 -26.17 54.72 0.96
CA ARG A 44 -27.57 55.08 0.62
C ARG A 44 -28.43 53.86 0.28
N SER A 45 -29.60 53.87 0.89
CA SER A 45 -30.69 52.88 0.93
C SER A 45 -31.65 52.94 -0.25
N LEU A 46 -32.49 51.92 -0.41
CA LEU A 46 -33.98 51.95 -0.41
C LEU A 46 -34.47 50.51 -0.75
N ALA A 47 -35.05 49.76 0.22
CA ALA A 47 -36.50 49.56 0.46
C ALA A 47 -37.17 48.61 -0.57
N ALA A 48 -38.15 47.73 -0.30
CA ALA A 48 -38.77 47.15 0.89
C ALA A 48 -39.63 45.93 0.41
N SER A 49 -39.86 44.99 1.33
CA SER A 49 -40.76 43.79 1.38
C SER A 49 -42.20 43.97 0.83
N PRO A 50 -43.03 42.90 0.58
CA PRO A 50 -43.31 41.81 1.54
C PRO A 50 -43.59 40.38 1.03
N ALA A 51 -43.64 39.49 2.02
CA ALA A 51 -43.98 38.07 1.97
C ALA A 51 -45.50 37.82 1.81
N GLN A 52 -45.89 36.66 1.26
CA GLN A 52 -46.81 35.69 1.91
C GLN A 52 -47.20 34.47 1.00
N THR A 53 -47.03 33.28 1.59
CA THR A 53 -47.88 32.07 1.62
C THR A 53 -48.45 31.35 0.37
N THR A 54 -48.19 30.02 0.38
CA THR A 54 -49.07 28.85 0.09
C THR A 54 -49.66 28.65 -1.32
N ALA A 55 -49.30 27.53 -1.96
CA ALA A 55 -50.20 26.42 -2.33
C ALA A 55 -49.66 25.59 -3.51
N SER A 56 -50.09 24.34 -3.55
CA SER A 56 -49.63 23.18 -4.32
C SER A 56 -50.31 22.97 -5.69
N ILE A 57 -49.52 22.49 -6.68
CA ILE A 57 -49.86 21.51 -7.79
C ILE A 57 -50.78 22.06 -8.92
N PRO A 58 -50.56 21.76 -10.24
CA PRO A 58 -50.24 20.45 -10.83
C PRO A 58 -49.16 20.33 -11.92
N LEU A 59 -48.67 19.09 -12.06
CA LEU A 59 -47.83 18.57 -13.15
C LEU A 59 -48.61 18.52 -14.49
N PRO A 60 -47.97 18.85 -15.64
CA PRO A 60 -48.52 18.55 -16.96
C PRO A 60 -48.30 17.07 -17.36
N PRO A 61 -49.11 16.52 -18.27
CA PRO A 61 -49.31 15.09 -18.45
C PRO A 61 -48.17 14.39 -19.20
N LYS A 62 -48.00 13.09 -18.91
CA LYS A 62 -47.13 12.14 -19.61
C LYS A 62 -47.44 12.13 -21.11
N ARG A 63 -46.48 12.52 -21.95
CA ARG A 63 -46.47 12.16 -23.37
C ARG A 63 -45.82 10.79 -23.54
N SER A 64 -46.64 9.82 -23.89
CA SER A 64 -46.23 8.58 -24.56
C SER A 64 -45.82 8.91 -26.00
N GLY A 65 -44.52 8.91 -26.28
CA GLY A 65 -43.96 8.98 -27.62
C GLY A 65 -42.96 7.83 -27.80
N LYS A 66 -43.06 7.11 -28.92
CA LYS A 66 -42.08 6.10 -29.33
C LYS A 66 -40.66 6.69 -29.32
N PRO A 67 -39.61 5.90 -28.99
CA PRO A 67 -38.23 6.37 -29.09
C PRO A 67 -37.93 6.86 -30.51
N SER A 68 -37.14 7.91 -30.66
CA SER A 68 -36.65 8.31 -31.98
C SER A 68 -35.80 7.18 -32.59
N GLU A 69 -35.78 7.06 -33.92
CA GLU A 69 -34.89 6.12 -34.63
C GLU A 69 -33.41 6.26 -34.20
N ALA A 70 -33.00 7.43 -33.72
CA ALA A 70 -31.67 7.65 -33.13
C ALA A 70 -31.47 6.94 -31.77
N ALA A 71 -32.52 6.83 -30.95
CA ALA A 71 -32.49 6.09 -29.69
C ALA A 71 -32.57 4.57 -29.92
N GLU A 72 -33.29 4.12 -30.94
CA GLU A 72 -33.28 2.70 -31.36
C GLU A 72 -31.96 2.30 -32.03
N ALA A 73 -31.34 3.18 -32.83
CA ALA A 73 -30.00 2.96 -33.37
C ALA A 73 -28.93 2.93 -32.26
N PHE A 74 -29.04 3.78 -31.24
CA PHE A 74 -28.18 3.75 -30.06
C PHE A 74 -28.42 2.49 -29.21
N ALA A 75 -29.68 2.07 -29.02
CA ALA A 75 -30.02 0.86 -28.29
C ALA A 75 -29.57 -0.42 -29.01
N GLN A 76 -29.71 -0.50 -30.33
CA GLN A 76 -29.23 -1.63 -31.14
C GLN A 76 -27.69 -1.70 -31.19
N ALA A 77 -27.00 -0.56 -31.27
CA ALA A 77 -25.54 -0.51 -31.09
C ALA A 77 -25.11 -0.99 -29.68
N THR A 78 -25.90 -0.66 -28.65
CA THR A 78 -25.61 -1.05 -27.26
C THR A 78 -25.92 -2.54 -26.98
N ILE A 79 -26.89 -3.13 -27.68
CA ILE A 79 -27.25 -4.55 -27.55
C ILE A 79 -26.23 -5.45 -28.25
N GLY A 80 -25.71 -5.04 -29.43
CA GLY A 80 -24.56 -5.70 -30.07
C GLY A 80 -23.28 -5.67 -29.21
N LEU A 81 -23.04 -4.55 -28.53
CA LEU A 81 -21.97 -4.42 -27.54
C LEU A 81 -22.18 -5.33 -26.32
N ARG A 82 -23.41 -5.49 -25.80
CA ARG A 82 -23.67 -6.32 -24.61
C ARG A 82 -23.51 -7.82 -24.84
N GLY A 83 -23.83 -8.34 -26.03
CA GLY A 83 -23.61 -9.75 -26.40
C GLY A 83 -22.12 -10.10 -26.53
N SER A 84 -21.37 -9.25 -27.25
CA SER A 84 -19.91 -9.36 -27.40
C SER A 84 -19.17 -9.20 -26.06
N LEU A 85 -19.69 -8.36 -25.15
CA LEU A 85 -19.08 -8.12 -23.83
C LEU A 85 -19.13 -9.33 -22.88
N ILE A 86 -20.06 -10.29 -23.02
CA ILE A 86 -20.12 -11.44 -22.10
C ILE A 86 -19.05 -12.48 -22.44
N GLY A 87 -18.78 -12.72 -23.74
CA GLY A 87 -17.65 -13.52 -24.20
C GLY A 87 -16.30 -12.82 -23.98
N ALA A 88 -16.21 -11.52 -24.30
CA ALA A 88 -15.02 -10.70 -24.09
C ALA A 88 -14.63 -10.54 -22.62
N LYS A 89 -15.59 -10.45 -21.69
CA LYS A 89 -15.32 -10.35 -20.24
C LYS A 89 -14.57 -11.56 -19.68
N ASN A 90 -14.73 -12.74 -20.28
CA ASN A 90 -13.97 -13.92 -19.88
C ASN A 90 -12.55 -13.93 -20.46
N LEU A 91 -12.32 -13.32 -21.63
CA LEU A 91 -10.99 -13.22 -22.26
C LEU A 91 -10.08 -12.17 -21.60
N ILE A 92 -10.67 -11.20 -20.91
CA ILE A 92 -10.02 -9.94 -20.54
C ILE A 92 -9.68 -9.81 -19.05
N LYS A 93 -10.39 -10.48 -18.15
CA LYS A 93 -10.11 -10.36 -16.71
C LYS A 93 -8.66 -10.77 -16.41
N PRO A 94 -7.90 -9.96 -15.66
CA PRO A 94 -6.65 -10.43 -15.07
C PRO A 94 -6.93 -11.76 -14.37
N LEU A 95 -6.23 -12.82 -14.79
CA LEU A 95 -6.42 -14.11 -14.17
C LEU A 95 -6.17 -13.96 -12.66
N PRO A 96 -7.03 -14.52 -11.79
CA PRO A 96 -6.66 -14.67 -10.39
C PRO A 96 -5.30 -15.37 -10.36
N ARG A 97 -4.40 -14.90 -9.47
CA ARG A 97 -3.09 -15.54 -9.36
C ARG A 97 -3.32 -17.02 -9.08
N PRO A 98 -2.64 -17.93 -9.79
CA PRO A 98 -2.71 -19.35 -9.49
C PRO A 98 -2.42 -19.55 -8.00
N VAL A 99 -3.25 -20.35 -7.33
CA VAL A 99 -2.95 -20.78 -5.98
C VAL A 99 -1.67 -21.61 -6.06
N SER A 100 -0.69 -21.25 -5.24
CA SER A 100 0.53 -22.05 -5.12
C SER A 100 0.28 -23.19 -4.12
N GLY A 101 0.82 -24.37 -4.43
CA GLY A 101 0.65 -25.57 -3.62
C GLY A 101 -0.66 -26.35 -3.89
N PRO A 102 -0.79 -27.58 -3.36
CA PRO A 102 0.22 -28.30 -2.55
C PRO A 102 1.48 -28.57 -3.37
N TRP A 103 2.65 -28.48 -2.73
CA TRP A 103 3.93 -28.65 -3.41
C TRP A 103 4.33 -30.12 -3.48
N SER A 104 5.08 -30.48 -4.52
CA SER A 104 5.53 -31.86 -4.71
C SER A 104 6.58 -32.26 -3.67
N LEU A 105 6.55 -33.53 -3.27
CA LEU A 105 7.65 -34.17 -2.55
C LEU A 105 8.83 -34.37 -3.50
N ALA A 106 10.04 -34.18 -2.99
CA ALA A 106 11.23 -34.46 -3.75
C ALA A 106 11.50 -35.97 -3.85
N ALA A 107 12.00 -36.41 -5.01
CA ALA A 107 12.33 -37.82 -5.25
C ALA A 107 13.57 -38.31 -4.46
N THR A 108 14.39 -37.39 -3.96
CA THR A 108 15.59 -37.66 -3.15
C THR A 108 15.42 -36.96 -1.80
N ASN A 109 16.15 -37.42 -0.77
CA ASN A 109 16.03 -36.86 0.59
C ASN A 109 17.10 -35.80 0.92
N ALA A 110 18.12 -35.65 0.07
CA ALA A 110 19.21 -34.70 0.27
C ALA A 110 19.84 -34.29 -1.07
N THR A 111 20.46 -33.11 -1.11
CA THR A 111 21.24 -32.65 -2.27
C THR A 111 22.74 -32.86 -2.01
N PRO A 112 23.48 -33.57 -2.90
CA PRO A 112 24.91 -33.73 -2.77
C PRO A 112 25.67 -32.39 -2.76
N PRO A 113 26.77 -32.24 -2.00
CA PRO A 113 27.57 -31.00 -2.00
C PRO A 113 28.08 -30.59 -3.39
N ALA A 114 28.40 -31.57 -4.25
CA ALA A 114 28.81 -31.33 -5.63
C ALA A 114 27.70 -30.64 -6.46
N ASP A 115 26.44 -31.04 -6.25
CA ASP A 115 25.29 -30.44 -6.92
C ASP A 115 25.00 -29.04 -6.38
N ILE A 116 25.16 -28.79 -5.08
CA ILE A 116 25.06 -27.44 -4.48
C ILE A 116 26.13 -26.51 -5.10
N ALA A 117 27.37 -26.99 -5.22
CA ALA A 117 28.45 -26.24 -5.86
C ALA A 117 28.18 -25.99 -7.36
N ALA A 118 27.57 -26.95 -8.05
CA ALA A 118 27.14 -26.77 -9.44
C ALA A 118 26.03 -25.72 -9.57
N VAL A 119 25.04 -25.69 -8.67
CA VAL A 119 24.00 -24.63 -8.63
C VAL A 119 24.66 -23.25 -8.44
N LYS A 120 25.64 -23.13 -7.54
CA LYS A 120 26.40 -21.88 -7.36
C LYS A 120 27.03 -21.38 -8.66
N ARG A 121 27.70 -22.28 -9.39
CA ARG A 121 28.30 -21.96 -10.70
C ARG A 121 27.26 -21.55 -11.73
N VAL A 122 26.11 -22.21 -11.78
CA VAL A 122 24.99 -21.79 -12.65
C VAL A 122 24.54 -20.38 -12.32
N ILE A 123 24.38 -20.03 -11.04
CA ILE A 123 24.02 -18.67 -10.60
C ILE A 123 25.07 -17.65 -11.07
N GLU A 124 26.36 -17.93 -10.87
CA GLU A 124 27.45 -17.04 -11.28
C GLU A 124 27.52 -16.83 -12.79
N PHE A 125 27.41 -17.90 -13.59
CA PHE A 125 27.39 -17.82 -15.05
C PHE A 125 26.16 -17.08 -15.55
N THR A 126 25.00 -17.37 -14.98
CA THR A 126 23.73 -16.69 -15.28
C THR A 126 23.82 -15.19 -15.00
N ARG A 127 24.42 -14.78 -13.88
CA ARG A 127 24.67 -13.36 -13.56
C ARG A 127 25.62 -12.70 -14.55
N LYS A 128 26.61 -13.43 -15.06
CA LYS A 128 27.57 -12.94 -16.06
C LYS A 128 27.06 -13.01 -17.50
N GLY A 129 25.83 -13.48 -17.73
CA GLY A 129 25.25 -13.67 -19.08
C GLY A 129 25.89 -14.81 -19.88
N LYS A 130 26.64 -15.70 -19.23
CA LYS A 130 27.32 -16.85 -19.84
C LYS A 130 26.36 -18.04 -19.94
N GLN A 131 25.43 -17.99 -20.90
CA GLN A 131 24.33 -18.95 -21.00
C GLN A 131 24.81 -20.38 -21.27
N ASP A 132 25.76 -20.56 -22.19
CA ASP A 132 26.27 -21.88 -22.57
C ASP A 132 27.01 -22.56 -21.40
N ASP A 133 27.82 -21.80 -20.65
CA ASP A 133 28.52 -22.28 -19.46
C ASP A 133 27.51 -22.70 -18.36
N ALA A 134 26.44 -21.92 -18.19
CA ALA A 134 25.37 -22.24 -17.26
C ALA A 134 24.65 -23.54 -17.66
N ASP A 135 24.30 -23.70 -18.94
CA ASP A 135 23.61 -24.89 -19.45
C ASP A 135 24.50 -26.14 -19.38
N ALA A 136 25.78 -26.02 -19.71
CA ALA A 136 26.76 -27.10 -19.58
C ALA A 136 26.89 -27.55 -18.11
N THR A 137 26.96 -26.59 -17.18
CA THR A 137 27.03 -26.88 -15.75
C THR A 137 25.74 -27.53 -15.23
N ALA A 138 24.58 -27.03 -15.64
CA ALA A 138 23.28 -27.56 -15.20
C ALA A 138 23.09 -29.04 -15.58
N LYS A 139 23.65 -29.49 -16.71
CA LYS A 139 23.62 -30.91 -17.14
C LYS A 139 24.40 -31.84 -16.21
N SER A 140 25.38 -31.32 -15.47
CA SER A 140 26.16 -32.12 -14.50
C SER A 140 25.43 -32.38 -13.19
N ILE A 141 24.35 -31.64 -12.90
CA ILE A 141 23.60 -31.73 -11.64
C ILE A 141 22.79 -33.01 -11.63
N THR A 142 23.00 -33.88 -10.64
CA THR A 142 22.32 -35.18 -10.54
C THR A 142 21.00 -35.13 -9.77
N ASP A 143 20.94 -34.34 -8.71
CA ASP A 143 19.76 -34.14 -7.88
C ASP A 143 18.64 -33.40 -8.64
N PRO A 144 17.43 -33.98 -8.76
CA PRO A 144 16.33 -33.37 -9.51
C PRO A 144 15.91 -31.99 -8.99
N VAL A 145 15.93 -31.77 -7.68
CA VAL A 145 15.57 -30.47 -7.08
C VAL A 145 16.62 -29.41 -7.40
N ALA A 146 17.90 -29.72 -7.21
CA ALA A 146 18.99 -28.81 -7.57
C ALA A 146 18.97 -28.47 -9.07
N ARG A 147 18.70 -29.44 -9.95
CA ARG A 147 18.59 -29.20 -11.40
C ARG A 147 17.41 -28.30 -11.74
N LYS A 148 16.25 -28.52 -11.11
CA LYS A 148 15.07 -27.67 -11.25
C LYS A 148 15.32 -26.25 -10.75
N LEU A 149 16.03 -26.10 -9.63
CA LEU A 149 16.44 -24.80 -9.09
C LEU A 149 17.41 -24.07 -10.04
N ALA A 150 18.38 -24.77 -10.61
CA ALA A 150 19.30 -24.21 -11.61
C ALA A 150 18.55 -23.66 -12.84
N GLU A 151 17.56 -24.42 -13.35
CA GLU A 151 16.70 -23.98 -14.44
C GLU A 151 15.85 -22.76 -14.05
N TRP A 152 15.28 -22.77 -12.84
CA TRP A 152 14.52 -21.65 -12.31
C TRP A 152 15.36 -20.36 -12.20
N VAL A 153 16.61 -20.47 -11.73
CA VAL A 153 17.56 -19.35 -11.67
C VAL A 153 17.81 -18.79 -13.06
N PHE A 154 18.08 -19.67 -14.03
CA PHE A 154 18.33 -19.28 -15.41
C PHE A 154 17.14 -18.51 -15.99
N LEU A 155 15.94 -19.08 -15.93
CA LEU A 155 14.70 -18.49 -16.47
C LEU A 155 14.32 -17.16 -15.79
N ARG A 156 14.73 -16.95 -14.53
CA ARG A 156 14.47 -15.73 -13.76
C ARG A 156 15.45 -14.60 -14.07
N SER A 157 16.64 -14.89 -14.56
CA SER A 157 17.65 -13.87 -14.81
C SER A 157 17.29 -12.95 -15.98
N ASP A 158 17.53 -11.65 -15.84
CA ASP A 158 17.41 -10.69 -16.94
C ASP A 158 18.63 -10.71 -17.88
N ASN A 159 19.73 -11.35 -17.45
CA ASN A 159 20.95 -11.51 -18.25
C ASN A 159 20.90 -12.73 -19.18
N THR A 160 19.76 -13.40 -19.25
CA THR A 160 19.53 -14.55 -20.15
C THR A 160 18.39 -14.22 -21.12
N LYS A 161 18.38 -14.91 -22.26
CA LYS A 161 17.34 -14.82 -23.29
C LYS A 161 16.81 -16.22 -23.63
N PRO A 162 16.09 -16.90 -22.71
CA PRO A 162 15.53 -18.21 -22.99
C PRO A 162 14.47 -18.13 -24.11
N PRO A 163 14.44 -19.07 -25.07
CA PRO A 163 13.38 -19.12 -26.07
C PRO A 163 12.04 -19.51 -25.44
N PHE A 164 10.93 -19.22 -26.12
CA PHE A 164 9.58 -19.58 -25.66
C PHE A 164 9.46 -21.03 -25.14
N GLN A 165 10.02 -22.00 -25.87
CA GLN A 165 9.88 -23.42 -25.54
C GLN A 165 10.44 -23.77 -24.15
N ARG A 166 11.50 -23.08 -23.71
CA ARG A 166 12.13 -23.35 -22.41
C ARG A 166 11.21 -22.91 -21.26
N TYR A 167 10.60 -21.73 -21.37
CA TYR A 167 9.57 -21.30 -20.44
C TYR A 167 8.34 -22.23 -20.46
N PHE A 168 7.86 -22.59 -21.64
CA PHE A 168 6.69 -23.46 -21.81
C PHE A 168 6.90 -24.81 -21.12
N ASN A 169 8.05 -25.45 -21.35
CA ASN A 169 8.39 -26.74 -20.73
C ASN A 169 8.43 -26.63 -19.20
N PHE A 170 9.09 -25.61 -18.66
CA PHE A 170 9.20 -25.42 -17.21
C PHE A 170 7.84 -25.19 -16.56
N ILE A 171 7.02 -24.29 -17.11
CA ILE A 171 5.68 -23.96 -16.60
C ILE A 171 4.77 -25.19 -16.61
N SER A 172 4.79 -25.93 -17.73
CA SER A 172 3.93 -27.12 -17.90
C SER A 172 4.30 -28.24 -16.95
N ALA A 173 5.61 -28.45 -16.72
CA ALA A 173 6.09 -29.48 -15.81
C ALA A 173 6.00 -29.08 -14.32
N ASN A 174 5.92 -27.78 -14.00
CA ASN A 174 6.02 -27.29 -12.63
C ASN A 174 4.97 -26.20 -12.29
N PRO A 175 3.67 -26.46 -12.46
CA PRO A 175 2.63 -25.42 -12.33
C PRO A 175 2.50 -24.81 -10.93
N ALA A 176 2.93 -25.52 -9.88
CA ALA A 176 2.89 -25.06 -8.48
C ALA A 176 4.21 -24.43 -8.00
N TRP A 177 5.24 -24.35 -8.85
CA TRP A 177 6.55 -23.82 -8.49
C TRP A 177 6.53 -22.28 -8.33
N PRO A 178 7.36 -21.70 -7.46
CA PRO A 178 7.44 -20.24 -7.32
C PRO A 178 7.76 -19.53 -8.65
N HIS A 179 7.10 -18.39 -8.86
CA HIS A 179 7.24 -17.47 -10.00
C HIS A 179 6.71 -17.96 -11.35
N VAL A 180 5.90 -19.02 -11.39
CA VAL A 180 5.20 -19.43 -12.63
C VAL A 180 4.45 -18.27 -13.32
N PRO A 181 3.74 -17.37 -12.61
CA PRO A 181 3.11 -16.21 -13.26
C PRO A 181 4.12 -15.27 -13.95
N MET A 182 5.33 -15.11 -13.39
CA MET A 182 6.39 -14.31 -14.01
C MET A 182 6.93 -15.01 -15.26
N PHE A 183 7.18 -16.32 -15.20
CA PHE A 183 7.62 -17.10 -16.36
C PHE A 183 6.57 -17.09 -17.48
N ARG A 184 5.27 -17.12 -17.15
CA ARG A 184 4.20 -16.93 -18.14
C ARG A 184 4.33 -15.60 -18.86
N ARG A 185 4.49 -14.48 -18.12
CA ARG A 185 4.70 -13.15 -18.75
C ARG A 185 5.94 -13.11 -19.65
N ARG A 186 7.04 -13.76 -19.23
CA ARG A 186 8.26 -13.87 -20.04
C ARG A 186 8.05 -14.74 -21.28
N ALA A 187 7.31 -15.85 -21.17
CA ALA A 187 6.91 -16.68 -22.30
C ALA A 187 6.06 -15.90 -23.31
N GLU A 188 5.09 -15.10 -22.84
CA GLU A 188 4.28 -14.24 -23.72
C GLU A 188 5.12 -13.18 -24.44
N ASN A 189 6.13 -12.61 -23.76
CA ASN A 189 7.08 -11.73 -24.41
C ASN A 189 7.93 -12.46 -25.47
N ALA A 190 8.34 -13.70 -25.20
CA ALA A 190 9.06 -14.54 -26.16
C ALA A 190 8.19 -14.89 -27.37
N LEU A 191 6.90 -15.22 -27.20
CA LEU A 191 5.96 -15.44 -28.31
C LEU A 191 5.95 -14.27 -29.30
N TRP A 192 5.93 -13.04 -28.77
CA TRP A 192 5.98 -11.83 -29.58
C TRP A 192 7.36 -11.62 -30.23
N ASN A 193 8.43 -11.66 -29.43
CA ASN A 193 9.78 -11.33 -29.89
C ASN A 193 10.31 -12.36 -30.91
N ASP A 194 10.05 -13.64 -30.67
CA ASP A 194 10.49 -14.77 -31.49
C ASP A 194 9.60 -14.96 -32.72
N LYS A 195 8.50 -14.20 -32.83
CA LYS A 195 7.52 -14.24 -33.93
C LYS A 195 6.99 -15.65 -34.21
N LEU A 196 6.64 -16.38 -33.14
CA LEU A 196 6.17 -17.76 -33.29
C LEU A 196 4.91 -17.85 -34.18
N PRO A 197 4.75 -18.97 -34.93
CA PRO A 197 3.60 -19.18 -35.80
C PRO A 197 2.30 -19.27 -34.99
N ASP A 198 1.18 -18.93 -35.63
CA ASP A 198 -0.13 -18.86 -34.97
C ASP A 198 -0.54 -20.20 -34.35
N SER A 199 -0.14 -21.34 -34.92
CA SER A 199 -0.38 -22.67 -34.33
C SER A 199 0.25 -22.85 -32.94
N ALA A 200 1.48 -22.37 -32.74
CA ALA A 200 2.16 -22.43 -31.44
C ALA A 200 1.48 -21.48 -30.42
N VAL A 201 1.06 -20.30 -30.88
CA VAL A 201 0.32 -19.33 -30.06
C VAL A 201 -1.01 -19.93 -29.58
N LEU A 202 -1.78 -20.53 -30.50
CA LEU A 202 -3.06 -21.17 -30.19
C LEU A 202 -2.88 -22.37 -29.26
N SER A 203 -1.82 -23.16 -29.44
CA SER A 203 -1.50 -24.26 -28.55
C SER A 203 -1.22 -23.76 -27.12
N PHE A 204 -0.43 -22.70 -26.96
CA PHE A 204 -0.12 -22.11 -25.66
C PHE A 204 -1.36 -21.59 -24.91
N TYR A 205 -2.25 -20.91 -25.64
CA TYR A 205 -3.48 -20.34 -25.08
C TYR A 205 -4.69 -21.29 -25.09
N SER A 206 -4.51 -22.57 -25.48
CA SER A 206 -5.56 -23.58 -25.38
C SER A 206 -6.02 -23.82 -23.94
N THR A 207 -5.11 -23.64 -22.98
CA THR A 207 -5.34 -23.86 -21.54
C THR A 207 -5.05 -22.62 -20.68
N ASN A 208 -4.55 -21.54 -21.29
CA ASN A 208 -4.14 -20.32 -20.60
C ASN A 208 -4.74 -19.09 -21.27
N LYS A 209 -4.98 -18.02 -20.49
CA LYS A 209 -5.36 -16.72 -21.04
C LYS A 209 -4.15 -15.78 -21.05
N PRO A 210 -4.03 -14.90 -22.06
CA PRO A 210 -2.95 -13.92 -22.11
C PRO A 210 -3.04 -12.93 -20.94
N THR A 211 -1.88 -12.61 -20.37
CA THR A 211 -1.77 -11.74 -19.18
C THR A 211 -1.03 -10.43 -19.45
N THR A 212 -0.28 -10.36 -20.54
CA THR A 212 0.48 -9.19 -21.01
C THR A 212 -0.13 -8.60 -22.28
N ALA A 213 0.18 -7.33 -22.54
CA ALA A 213 -0.19 -6.67 -23.78
C ALA A 213 0.29 -7.47 -25.01
N LYS A 214 1.57 -7.80 -25.05
CA LYS A 214 2.17 -8.59 -26.14
C LYS A 214 1.45 -9.93 -26.31
N GLY A 215 1.19 -10.65 -25.23
CA GLY A 215 0.45 -11.91 -25.26
C GLY A 215 -0.96 -11.76 -25.85
N ARG A 216 -1.69 -10.72 -25.46
CA ARG A 216 -3.03 -10.40 -26.00
C ARG A 216 -2.98 -10.08 -27.49
N ILE A 217 -2.01 -9.29 -27.94
CA ILE A 217 -1.89 -8.91 -29.34
C ILE A 217 -1.49 -10.10 -30.23
N VAL A 218 -0.54 -10.95 -29.80
CA VAL A 218 -0.20 -12.17 -30.56
C VAL A 218 -1.40 -13.13 -30.59
N SER A 219 -2.13 -13.27 -29.48
CA SER A 219 -3.36 -14.08 -29.44
C SER A 219 -4.42 -13.51 -30.39
N ALA A 220 -4.60 -12.19 -30.43
CA ALA A 220 -5.56 -11.55 -31.34
C ALA A 220 -5.21 -11.79 -32.82
N ARG A 221 -3.91 -11.72 -33.17
CA ARG A 221 -3.42 -12.07 -34.52
C ARG A 221 -3.82 -13.50 -34.90
N ALA A 222 -3.52 -14.46 -34.03
CA ALA A 222 -3.81 -15.87 -34.29
C ALA A 222 -5.33 -16.17 -34.36
N LEU A 223 -6.14 -15.51 -33.53
CA LEU A 223 -7.60 -15.62 -33.57
C LEU A 223 -8.18 -15.02 -34.86
N LEU A 224 -7.64 -13.89 -35.32
CA LEU A 224 -8.06 -13.28 -36.57
C LEU A 224 -7.78 -14.20 -37.77
N ALA A 225 -6.65 -14.90 -37.78
CA ALA A 225 -6.31 -15.90 -38.79
C ALA A 225 -7.30 -17.10 -38.81
N GLN A 226 -7.98 -17.38 -37.69
CA GLN A 226 -9.07 -18.37 -37.60
C GLN A 226 -10.46 -17.79 -37.92
N GLY A 227 -10.57 -16.53 -38.34
CA GLY A 227 -11.85 -15.86 -38.58
C GLY A 227 -12.57 -15.38 -37.32
N LYS A 228 -11.95 -15.47 -36.13
CA LYS A 228 -12.54 -15.07 -34.84
C LYS A 228 -12.34 -13.58 -34.57
N ARG A 229 -12.92 -12.73 -35.42
CA ARG A 229 -12.71 -11.28 -35.41
C ARG A 229 -13.13 -10.61 -34.09
N GLU A 230 -14.28 -10.98 -33.53
CA GLU A 230 -14.80 -10.35 -32.31
C GLU A 230 -13.89 -10.59 -31.09
N GLU A 231 -13.38 -11.82 -30.94
CA GLU A 231 -12.44 -12.18 -29.87
C GLU A 231 -11.10 -11.43 -30.02
N ALA A 232 -10.62 -11.31 -31.26
CA ALA A 232 -9.40 -10.54 -31.56
C ALA A 232 -9.58 -9.05 -31.23
N GLU A 233 -10.70 -8.44 -31.66
CA GLU A 233 -11.00 -7.04 -31.35
C GLU A 233 -11.06 -6.79 -29.84
N ALA A 234 -11.73 -7.67 -29.09
CA ALA A 234 -11.82 -7.57 -27.64
C ALA A 234 -10.44 -7.53 -26.96
N LEU A 235 -9.53 -8.43 -27.36
CA LEU A 235 -8.15 -8.48 -26.83
C LEU A 235 -7.34 -7.23 -27.19
N VAL A 236 -7.43 -6.77 -28.45
CA VAL A 236 -6.73 -5.57 -28.92
C VAL A 236 -7.20 -4.34 -28.17
N ARG A 237 -8.51 -4.14 -28.05
CA ARG A 237 -9.08 -2.96 -27.37
C ARG A 237 -8.72 -2.93 -25.91
N TYR A 238 -8.74 -4.07 -25.22
CA TYR A 238 -8.29 -4.14 -23.83
C TYR A 238 -6.80 -3.80 -23.71
N ALA A 239 -5.94 -4.44 -24.51
CA ALA A 239 -4.51 -4.16 -24.48
C ALA A 239 -4.19 -2.69 -24.78
N TRP A 240 -4.92 -2.10 -25.72
CA TRP A 240 -4.79 -0.69 -26.05
C TRP A 240 -5.21 0.25 -24.91
N ARG A 241 -6.33 -0.04 -24.23
CA ARG A 241 -6.87 0.81 -23.16
C ARG A 241 -6.07 0.71 -21.87
N GLU A 242 -5.73 -0.51 -21.48
CA GLU A 242 -5.36 -0.85 -20.10
C GLU A 242 -3.86 -1.17 -19.95
N ASP A 243 -3.25 -1.82 -20.93
CA ASP A 243 -1.85 -2.23 -20.82
C ASP A 243 -0.86 -1.09 -21.13
N GLU A 244 0.32 -1.20 -20.52
CA GLU A 244 1.49 -0.43 -20.92
C GLU A 244 2.03 -0.94 -22.26
N LEU A 245 2.29 0.00 -23.18
CA LEU A 245 2.85 -0.28 -24.50
C LEU A 245 4.01 0.70 -24.74
N SER A 246 5.16 0.18 -25.15
CA SER A 246 6.22 1.04 -25.69
C SER A 246 5.74 1.71 -26.98
N ALA A 247 6.38 2.80 -27.38
CA ALA A 247 6.05 3.49 -28.63
C ALA A 247 6.13 2.56 -29.85
N ASP A 248 7.09 1.63 -29.88
CA ASP A 248 7.23 0.65 -30.95
C ASP A 248 6.12 -0.40 -30.97
N VAL A 249 5.68 -0.87 -29.80
CA VAL A 249 4.55 -1.81 -29.72
C VAL A 249 3.25 -1.09 -30.07
N GLU A 250 3.08 0.15 -29.61
CA GLU A 250 1.94 1.00 -29.96
C GLU A 250 1.81 1.19 -31.48
N ARG A 251 2.92 1.50 -32.16
CA ARG A 251 2.97 1.61 -33.62
C ARG A 251 2.56 0.30 -34.30
N GLN A 252 3.14 -0.83 -33.90
CA GLN A 252 2.84 -2.14 -34.48
C GLN A 252 1.37 -2.54 -34.26
N VAL A 253 0.79 -2.25 -33.09
CA VAL A 253 -0.63 -2.50 -32.83
C VAL A 253 -1.52 -1.68 -33.76
N LEU A 254 -1.18 -0.42 -34.03
CA LEU A 254 -1.92 0.42 -34.98
C LEU A 254 -1.78 -0.06 -36.41
N GLU A 255 -0.58 -0.48 -36.83
CA GLU A 255 -0.34 -1.04 -38.17
C GLU A 255 -1.19 -2.30 -38.41
N MET A 256 -1.28 -3.19 -37.42
CA MET A 256 -2.01 -4.45 -37.54
C MET A 256 -3.52 -4.32 -37.30
N PHE A 257 -3.92 -3.50 -36.32
CA PHE A 257 -5.27 -3.51 -35.76
C PHE A 257 -5.90 -2.12 -35.65
N GLY A 258 -5.33 -1.09 -36.29
CA GLY A 258 -5.82 0.30 -36.17
C GLY A 258 -7.30 0.47 -36.52
N THR A 259 -7.82 -0.31 -37.45
CA THR A 259 -9.25 -0.28 -37.85
C THR A 259 -10.20 -0.86 -36.79
N MET A 260 -9.67 -1.55 -35.77
CA MET A 260 -10.43 -2.06 -34.62
C MET A 260 -10.45 -1.08 -33.44
N LEU A 261 -9.74 0.04 -33.54
CA LEU A 261 -9.64 1.06 -32.49
C LEU A 261 -10.46 2.29 -32.86
N THR A 262 -11.26 2.77 -31.92
CA THR A 262 -12.13 3.94 -32.10
C THR A 262 -11.57 5.17 -31.39
N PRO A 263 -12.05 6.39 -31.70
CA PRO A 263 -11.74 7.58 -30.92
C PRO A 263 -12.03 7.42 -29.42
N ALA A 264 -13.06 6.64 -29.04
CA ALA A 264 -13.35 6.35 -27.64
C ALA A 264 -12.24 5.50 -26.96
N ASP A 265 -11.60 4.59 -27.70
CA ASP A 265 -10.46 3.81 -27.20
C ASP A 265 -9.23 4.71 -26.97
N HIS A 266 -8.99 5.67 -27.87
CA HIS A 266 -7.92 6.66 -27.70
C HIS A 266 -8.16 7.61 -26.52
N ARG A 267 -9.41 8.08 -26.34
CA ARG A 267 -9.78 8.94 -25.19
C ARG A 267 -9.64 8.19 -23.86
N TYR A 268 -10.09 6.94 -23.81
CA TYR A 268 -9.90 6.09 -22.63
C TYR A 268 -8.40 5.93 -22.31
N ARG A 269 -7.59 5.54 -23.32
CA ARG A 269 -6.14 5.37 -23.14
C ARG A 269 -5.49 6.66 -22.65
N MET A 270 -5.84 7.81 -23.25
CA MET A 270 -5.36 9.12 -22.81
C MET A 270 -5.61 9.31 -21.31
N ALA A 271 -6.86 9.23 -20.86
CA ALA A 271 -7.23 9.41 -19.46
C ALA A 271 -6.49 8.41 -18.54
N GLN A 272 -6.50 7.12 -18.89
CA GLN A 272 -5.83 6.06 -18.11
C GLN A 272 -4.33 6.33 -17.95
N ARG A 273 -3.64 6.78 -19.00
CA ARG A 273 -2.21 7.12 -18.91
C ARG A 273 -1.96 8.34 -18.03
N PHE A 274 -2.79 9.37 -18.12
CA PHE A 274 -2.67 10.56 -17.25
C PHE A 274 -2.94 10.24 -15.78
N TYR A 275 -3.91 9.39 -15.46
CA TYR A 275 -4.16 8.89 -14.10
C TYR A 275 -2.95 8.15 -13.51
N LEU A 276 -2.18 7.46 -14.35
CA LEU A 276 -0.94 6.77 -13.96
C LEU A 276 0.31 7.69 -14.01
N ASN A 277 0.14 8.98 -14.27
CA ASN A 277 1.21 9.97 -14.48
C ASN A 277 2.14 9.70 -15.68
N ASP A 278 1.72 8.85 -16.63
CA ASP A 278 2.42 8.62 -17.90
C ASP A 278 1.97 9.68 -18.94
N THR A 279 2.47 10.91 -18.79
CA THR A 279 2.07 12.01 -19.68
C THR A 279 2.55 11.78 -21.10
N THR A 280 3.67 11.07 -21.30
CA THR A 280 4.21 10.79 -22.63
C THR A 280 3.27 9.91 -23.45
N SER A 281 2.80 8.77 -22.91
CA SER A 281 1.83 7.93 -23.62
C SER A 281 0.44 8.56 -23.68
N GLY A 282 0.04 9.30 -22.65
CA GLY A 282 -1.21 10.07 -22.65
C GLY A 282 -1.27 11.10 -23.78
N MET A 283 -0.18 11.85 -23.99
CA MET A 283 -0.07 12.82 -25.08
C MET A 283 -0.07 12.17 -26.46
N ARG A 284 0.60 11.01 -26.64
CA ARG A 284 0.49 10.26 -27.90
C ARG A 284 -0.95 9.85 -28.18
N ALA A 285 -1.67 9.32 -27.19
CA ALA A 285 -3.08 8.98 -27.35
C ALA A 285 -3.93 10.21 -27.73
N ALA A 286 -3.68 11.37 -27.11
CA ALA A 286 -4.36 12.62 -27.39
C ALA A 286 -4.14 13.14 -28.82
N GLN A 287 -2.97 12.91 -29.43
CA GLN A 287 -2.67 13.32 -30.82
C GLN A 287 -3.61 12.67 -31.85
N ARG A 288 -4.27 11.56 -31.50
CA ARG A 288 -5.24 10.86 -32.36
C ARG A 288 -6.68 11.34 -32.14
N LEU A 289 -6.85 12.38 -31.31
CA LEU A 289 -8.13 12.98 -30.96
C LEU A 289 -8.21 14.43 -31.46
N GLY A 290 -9.38 15.04 -31.31
CA GLY A 290 -9.62 16.42 -31.72
C GLY A 290 -8.95 17.47 -30.81
N ALA A 291 -9.04 18.73 -31.24
CA ALA A 291 -8.39 19.86 -30.56
C ALA A 291 -8.76 20.00 -29.06
N SER A 292 -10.02 19.72 -28.70
CA SER A 292 -10.49 19.79 -27.31
C SER A 292 -9.79 18.75 -26.41
N ASP A 293 -9.70 17.49 -26.85
CA ASP A 293 -9.02 16.42 -26.10
C ASP A 293 -7.51 16.75 -25.94
N GLN A 294 -6.88 17.28 -26.99
CA GLN A 294 -5.49 17.73 -26.94
C GLN A 294 -5.28 18.90 -25.96
N ALA A 295 -6.23 19.84 -25.88
CA ALA A 295 -6.17 20.94 -24.92
C ALA A 295 -6.28 20.43 -23.47
N ILE A 296 -7.18 19.48 -23.20
CA ILE A 296 -7.31 18.83 -21.89
C ILE A 296 -6.01 18.11 -21.52
N ALA A 297 -5.44 17.32 -22.44
CA ALA A 297 -4.19 16.60 -22.21
C ALA A 297 -3.03 17.54 -21.85
N LYS A 298 -2.86 18.64 -22.59
CA LYS A 298 -1.84 19.67 -22.31
C LYS A 298 -2.05 20.32 -20.94
N ALA A 299 -3.28 20.67 -20.60
CA ALA A 299 -3.60 21.25 -19.30
C ALA A 299 -3.33 20.26 -18.15
N TRP A 300 -3.74 18.99 -18.30
CA TRP A 300 -3.51 17.96 -17.30
C TRP A 300 -2.01 17.66 -17.12
N GLU A 301 -1.25 17.54 -18.21
CA GLU A 301 0.20 17.42 -18.16
C GLU A 301 0.84 18.56 -17.37
N ALA A 302 0.42 19.80 -17.61
CA ALA A 302 0.93 20.97 -16.91
C ALA A 302 0.64 20.91 -15.40
N VAL A 303 -0.54 20.43 -14.98
CA VAL A 303 -0.86 20.25 -13.55
C VAL A 303 -0.01 19.15 -12.91
N LEU A 304 0.24 18.05 -13.61
CA LEU A 304 1.08 16.96 -13.11
C LEU A 304 2.54 17.40 -12.95
N LYS A 305 3.07 18.12 -13.95
CA LYS A 305 4.44 18.66 -13.97
C LYS A 305 4.61 19.92 -13.12
N LYS A 306 3.54 20.43 -12.50
CA LYS A 306 3.53 21.71 -11.74
C LYS A 306 4.06 22.88 -12.56
N ALA A 307 3.71 22.95 -13.84
CA ALA A 307 4.13 24.03 -14.72
C ALA A 307 3.51 25.36 -14.29
N GLY A 308 4.27 26.46 -14.36
CA GLY A 308 3.80 27.79 -13.96
C GLY A 308 2.61 28.31 -14.77
N ASN A 309 2.42 27.83 -16.00
CA ASN A 309 1.30 28.16 -16.87
C ASN A 309 0.11 27.18 -16.77
N ALA A 310 0.10 26.24 -15.81
CA ALA A 310 -0.95 25.23 -15.70
C ALA A 310 -2.36 25.84 -15.57
N LYS A 311 -2.51 26.94 -14.81
CA LYS A 311 -3.78 27.66 -14.68
C LYS A 311 -4.26 28.20 -16.03
N ALA A 312 -3.36 28.87 -16.76
CA ALA A 312 -3.67 29.45 -18.07
C ALA A 312 -4.08 28.36 -19.07
N LEU A 313 -3.41 27.20 -19.05
CA LEU A 313 -3.77 26.07 -19.91
C LEU A 313 -5.13 25.46 -19.55
N LEU A 314 -5.46 25.33 -18.26
CA LEU A 314 -6.79 24.90 -17.83
C LEU A 314 -7.86 25.92 -18.26
N ASP A 315 -7.61 27.21 -18.08
CA ASP A 315 -8.53 28.29 -18.48
C ASP A 315 -8.69 28.35 -20.02
N ALA A 316 -7.69 27.94 -20.79
CA ALA A 316 -7.73 27.90 -22.25
C ALA A 316 -8.53 26.71 -22.83
N VAL A 317 -8.88 25.68 -22.01
CA VAL A 317 -9.73 24.58 -22.47
C VAL A 317 -11.12 25.15 -22.87
N PRO A 318 -11.64 24.84 -24.08
CA PRO A 318 -12.93 25.36 -24.54
C PRO A 318 -14.05 25.06 -23.56
N ALA A 319 -14.97 26.01 -23.33
CA ALA A 319 -16.05 25.88 -22.35
C ALA A 319 -16.91 24.61 -22.56
N THR A 320 -17.16 24.24 -23.82
CA THR A 320 -17.91 23.02 -24.19
C THR A 320 -17.21 21.72 -23.80
N ALA A 321 -15.89 21.75 -23.57
CA ALA A 321 -15.08 20.59 -23.19
C ALA A 321 -14.82 20.49 -21.68
N ARG A 322 -15.21 21.50 -20.89
CA ARG A 322 -14.93 21.55 -19.44
C ARG A 322 -15.79 20.60 -18.58
N ASN A 323 -16.77 19.92 -19.19
CA ASN A 323 -17.53 18.85 -18.53
C ASN A 323 -16.85 17.48 -18.64
N ASP A 324 -15.71 17.38 -19.36
CA ASP A 324 -14.93 16.14 -19.44
C ASP A 324 -14.38 15.72 -18.07
N ALA A 325 -14.44 14.43 -17.76
CA ALA A 325 -14.01 13.89 -16.48
C ALA A 325 -12.51 14.15 -16.22
N GLY A 326 -11.66 14.00 -17.23
CA GLY A 326 -10.22 14.27 -17.13
C GLY A 326 -9.92 15.74 -16.88
N TYR A 327 -10.66 16.65 -17.52
CA TYR A 327 -10.56 18.09 -17.22
C TYR A 327 -10.96 18.39 -15.77
N LEU A 328 -12.12 17.90 -15.32
CA LEU A 328 -12.62 18.14 -13.96
C LEU A 328 -11.63 17.62 -12.92
N PHE A 329 -11.07 16.42 -13.15
CA PHE A 329 -10.03 15.84 -12.31
C PHE A 329 -8.78 16.73 -12.24
N ALA A 330 -8.25 17.13 -13.40
CA ALA A 330 -7.05 17.95 -13.48
C ALA A 330 -7.25 19.32 -12.80
N ARG A 331 -8.41 19.97 -13.02
CA ARG A 331 -8.75 21.25 -12.41
C ARG A 331 -8.94 21.14 -10.90
N ALA A 332 -9.63 20.11 -10.41
CA ALA A 332 -9.81 19.87 -8.97
C ALA A 332 -8.45 19.59 -8.27
N MET A 333 -7.59 18.79 -8.90
CA MET A 333 -6.24 18.54 -8.42
C MET A 333 -5.41 19.83 -8.36
N TRP A 334 -5.51 20.70 -9.38
CA TRP A 334 -4.83 21.98 -9.38
C TRP A 334 -5.33 22.86 -8.23
N LEU A 335 -6.65 23.01 -8.06
CA LEU A 335 -7.26 23.77 -6.96
C LEU A 335 -6.82 23.27 -5.58
N ARG A 336 -6.84 21.94 -5.36
CA ARG A 336 -6.35 21.33 -4.11
C ARG A 336 -4.87 21.63 -3.86
N LYS A 337 -4.02 21.60 -4.89
CA LYS A 337 -2.59 21.88 -4.79
C LYS A 337 -2.28 23.37 -4.55
N ASN A 338 -3.24 24.26 -4.81
CA ASN A 338 -3.13 25.71 -4.58
C ASN A 338 -4.02 26.17 -3.40
N ASP A 339 -4.30 25.25 -2.46
CA ASP A 339 -5.03 25.52 -1.21
C ASP A 339 -6.42 26.16 -1.40
N GLN A 340 -7.17 25.69 -2.40
CA GLN A 340 -8.57 26.03 -2.64
C GLN A 340 -9.49 24.78 -2.55
N PRO A 341 -9.58 24.10 -1.39
CA PRO A 341 -10.27 22.82 -1.31
C PRO A 341 -11.80 22.95 -1.38
N ALA A 342 -12.41 24.05 -0.93
CA ALA A 342 -13.85 24.28 -1.10
C ALA A 342 -14.27 24.26 -2.58
N GLU A 343 -13.56 25.02 -3.42
CA GLU A 343 -13.80 25.07 -4.87
C GLU A 343 -13.48 23.71 -5.54
N ALA A 344 -12.38 23.08 -5.15
CA ALA A 344 -12.05 21.73 -5.62
C ALA A 344 -13.16 20.72 -5.26
N GLY A 345 -13.73 20.84 -4.06
CA GLY A 345 -14.78 19.95 -3.55
C GLY A 345 -16.08 20.10 -4.34
N ALA A 346 -16.50 21.34 -4.61
CA ALA A 346 -17.64 21.62 -5.46
C ALA A 346 -17.45 21.05 -6.87
N LEU A 347 -16.28 21.25 -7.47
CA LEU A 347 -15.96 20.73 -8.79
C LEU A 347 -15.97 19.20 -8.81
N MET A 348 -15.37 18.55 -7.81
CA MET A 348 -15.34 17.11 -7.67
C MET A 348 -16.75 16.50 -7.47
N LEU A 349 -17.67 17.23 -6.83
CA LEU A 349 -19.07 16.82 -6.72
C LEU A 349 -19.87 17.00 -8.02
N SER A 350 -19.45 17.90 -8.92
CA SER A 350 -20.07 18.05 -10.25
C SER A 350 -19.61 17.01 -11.27
N ALA A 351 -18.55 16.26 -10.97
CA ALA A 351 -18.06 15.19 -11.84
C ALA A 351 -19.09 14.07 -12.01
N PRO A 352 -19.10 13.37 -13.16
CA PRO A 352 -20.00 12.24 -13.36
C PRO A 352 -19.72 11.11 -12.35
N ASN A 353 -20.74 10.31 -12.04
CA ASN A 353 -20.59 9.11 -11.20
C ASN A 353 -20.57 7.81 -12.02
N ASP A 354 -20.58 7.87 -13.35
CA ASP A 354 -20.49 6.70 -14.22
C ASP A 354 -19.04 6.18 -14.26
N PRO A 355 -18.76 4.96 -13.77
CA PRO A 355 -17.42 4.37 -13.83
C PRO A 355 -16.82 4.32 -15.23
N ALA A 356 -17.64 4.18 -16.28
CA ALA A 356 -17.15 4.15 -17.65
C ALA A 356 -16.56 5.49 -18.11
N LEU A 357 -17.06 6.61 -17.56
CA LEU A 357 -16.54 7.95 -17.83
C LEU A 357 -15.35 8.32 -16.94
N LEU A 358 -15.33 7.81 -15.72
CA LEU A 358 -14.25 8.08 -14.76
C LEU A 358 -12.97 7.31 -15.05
N VAL A 359 -13.08 6.17 -15.75
CA VAL A 359 -11.98 5.33 -16.25
C VAL A 359 -11.22 4.62 -15.10
N ASP A 360 -10.64 5.37 -14.15
CA ASP A 360 -9.89 4.84 -13.00
C ASP A 360 -10.46 5.32 -11.65
N LEU A 361 -11.43 4.57 -11.11
CA LEU A 361 -12.06 4.91 -9.83
C LEU A 361 -11.07 4.95 -8.65
N ASP A 362 -9.96 4.22 -8.70
CA ASP A 362 -8.97 4.22 -7.63
C ASP A 362 -8.26 5.57 -7.57
N GLN A 363 -7.91 6.16 -8.72
CA GLN A 363 -7.26 7.49 -8.78
C GLN A 363 -8.21 8.62 -8.39
N TRP A 364 -9.48 8.52 -8.78
CA TRP A 364 -10.53 9.42 -8.28
C TRP A 364 -10.69 9.34 -6.75
N TRP A 365 -10.64 8.13 -6.18
CA TRP A 365 -10.67 7.97 -4.72
C TRP A 365 -9.45 8.62 -4.05
N ILE A 366 -8.24 8.43 -4.60
CA ILE A 366 -7.02 9.02 -4.06
C ILE A 366 -7.13 10.55 -4.01
N GLU A 367 -7.62 11.18 -5.07
CA GLU A 367 -7.79 12.64 -5.10
C GLU A 367 -8.88 13.10 -4.12
N ARG A 368 -10.03 12.40 -4.08
CA ARG A 368 -11.13 12.68 -3.13
C ARG A 368 -10.69 12.59 -1.69
N ARG A 369 -9.99 11.53 -1.27
CA ARG A 369 -9.58 11.37 0.14
C ARG A 369 -8.58 12.43 0.61
N LEU A 370 -7.71 12.91 -0.28
CA LEU A 370 -6.81 14.03 0.03
C LEU A 370 -7.60 15.32 0.24
N LEU A 371 -8.60 15.55 -0.61
CA LEU A 371 -9.46 16.71 -0.55
C LEU A 371 -10.39 16.70 0.68
N ILE A 372 -10.98 15.55 1.00
CA ILE A 372 -11.85 15.35 2.18
C ILE A 372 -11.15 15.80 3.45
N ARG A 373 -9.87 15.46 3.63
CA ARG A 373 -9.12 15.83 4.84
C ARG A 373 -8.91 17.34 4.94
N LYS A 374 -8.56 18.00 3.84
CA LYS A 374 -8.47 19.47 3.81
C LYS A 374 -9.82 20.14 4.11
N LEU A 375 -10.91 19.61 3.57
CA LEU A 375 -12.26 20.13 3.85
C LEU A 375 -12.67 19.96 5.31
N ILE A 376 -12.25 18.88 5.98
CA ILE A 376 -12.47 18.72 7.42
C ILE A 376 -11.70 19.80 8.19
N ASP A 377 -10.45 20.07 7.82
CA ASP A 377 -9.64 21.11 8.46
C ASP A 377 -10.24 22.52 8.28
N GLU A 378 -10.93 22.78 7.15
CA GLU A 378 -11.67 24.02 6.88
C GLU A 378 -13.12 24.02 7.40
N ASN A 379 -13.52 22.99 8.14
CA ASN A 379 -14.88 22.83 8.68
C ASN A 379 -16.01 22.72 7.61
N GLU A 380 -15.66 22.34 6.38
CA GLU A 380 -16.57 22.06 5.26
C GLU A 380 -17.12 20.62 5.33
N ILE A 381 -17.67 20.26 6.49
CA ILE A 381 -18.01 18.87 6.87
C ILE A 381 -19.03 18.23 5.94
N LYS A 382 -20.06 18.98 5.51
CA LYS A 382 -21.11 18.46 4.61
C LYS A 382 -20.53 18.09 3.24
N THR A 383 -19.64 18.92 2.71
CA THR A 383 -18.96 18.68 1.43
C THR A 383 -18.03 17.48 1.56
N ALA A 384 -17.24 17.41 2.63
CA ALA A 384 -16.35 16.28 2.94
C ALA A 384 -17.13 14.95 3.01
N TYR A 385 -18.25 14.93 3.72
CA TYR A 385 -19.10 13.74 3.84
C TYR A 385 -19.64 13.27 2.48
N ARG A 386 -20.17 14.20 1.68
CA ARG A 386 -20.71 13.88 0.34
C ARG A 386 -19.64 13.37 -0.61
N LEU A 387 -18.43 13.93 -0.57
CA LEU A 387 -17.32 13.47 -1.41
C LEU A 387 -16.96 12.00 -1.14
N ALA A 388 -17.10 11.54 0.10
CA ALA A 388 -16.90 10.14 0.48
C ALA A 388 -18.12 9.26 0.14
N ARG A 389 -19.32 9.71 0.54
CA ARG A 389 -20.57 8.94 0.46
C ARG A 389 -21.05 8.70 -0.96
N ASP A 390 -21.04 9.74 -1.80
CA ASP A 390 -21.71 9.74 -3.11
C ASP A 390 -20.85 9.13 -4.23
N PHE A 391 -19.59 8.80 -3.94
CA PHE A 391 -18.65 8.24 -4.92
C PHE A 391 -18.93 6.74 -5.18
N PRO A 392 -18.77 6.24 -6.43
CA PRO A 392 -18.80 4.81 -6.71
C PRO A 392 -17.74 4.01 -5.93
N GLU A 393 -17.91 2.70 -5.85
CA GLU A 393 -17.00 1.85 -5.07
C GLU A 393 -15.65 1.67 -5.78
N PRO A 394 -14.52 2.04 -5.15
CA PRO A 394 -13.20 1.77 -5.72
C PRO A 394 -12.95 0.25 -5.85
N PRO A 395 -12.39 -0.21 -6.99
CA PRO A 395 -12.07 -1.62 -7.19
C PRO A 395 -11.07 -2.18 -6.18
N LYS A 396 -10.08 -1.38 -5.74
CA LYS A 396 -9.11 -1.85 -4.74
C LYS A 396 -9.75 -1.98 -3.37
N GLY A 397 -9.63 -3.19 -2.79
CA GLY A 397 -10.23 -3.50 -1.49
C GLY A 397 -9.82 -2.57 -0.35
N ASN A 398 -8.57 -2.10 -0.32
CA ASN A 398 -8.15 -1.13 0.70
C ASN A 398 -8.75 0.27 0.48
N TYR A 399 -9.05 0.68 -0.75
CA TYR A 399 -9.68 1.95 -1.08
C TYR A 399 -11.18 1.91 -0.82
N ARG A 400 -11.84 0.78 -1.13
CA ARG A 400 -13.20 0.47 -0.68
C ARG A 400 -13.36 0.61 0.83
N VAL A 401 -12.45 -0.01 1.60
CA VAL A 401 -12.42 0.11 3.07
C VAL A 401 -12.21 1.56 3.52
N ASP A 402 -11.24 2.26 2.93
CA ASP A 402 -10.93 3.66 3.24
C ASP A 402 -12.13 4.58 2.97
N LYS A 403 -12.88 4.36 1.88
CA LYS A 403 -14.10 5.10 1.54
C LYS A 403 -15.17 5.00 2.60
N HIS A 404 -15.53 3.77 2.97
CA HIS A 404 -16.55 3.55 3.99
C HIS A 404 -16.09 4.02 5.37
N PHE A 405 -14.82 3.80 5.70
CA PHE A 405 -14.25 4.34 6.93
C PHE A 405 -14.35 5.86 6.97
N MET A 406 -13.96 6.56 5.91
CA MET A 406 -13.99 8.03 5.86
C MET A 406 -15.42 8.56 6.02
N ALA A 407 -16.39 8.01 5.28
CA ALA A 407 -17.78 8.43 5.37
C ALA A 407 -18.35 8.19 6.79
N GLY A 408 -18.08 7.02 7.38
CA GLY A 408 -18.54 6.69 8.72
C GLY A 408 -17.87 7.54 9.81
N TRP A 409 -16.56 7.77 9.70
CA TRP A 409 -15.81 8.59 10.65
C TRP A 409 -16.26 10.05 10.62
N ILE A 410 -16.54 10.60 9.43
CA ILE A 410 -17.11 11.95 9.30
C ILE A 410 -18.49 12.03 9.97
N ALA A 411 -19.38 11.08 9.67
CA ALA A 411 -20.71 11.03 10.25
C ALA A 411 -20.67 10.94 11.79
N LEU A 412 -19.80 10.07 12.33
CA LEU A 412 -19.68 9.86 13.77
C LEU A 412 -19.08 11.06 14.50
N ARG A 413 -18.00 11.65 13.96
CA ARG A 413 -17.19 12.64 14.69
C ARG A 413 -17.56 14.08 14.45
N PHE A 414 -18.07 14.39 13.27
CA PHE A 414 -18.27 15.78 12.84
C PHE A 414 -19.73 16.12 12.57
N MET A 415 -20.59 15.10 12.39
CA MET A 415 -22.03 15.32 12.14
C MET A 415 -22.93 14.85 13.30
N ASN A 416 -22.36 14.20 14.32
CA ASN A 416 -23.11 13.57 15.42
C ASN A 416 -24.22 12.62 14.91
N ASP A 417 -23.94 11.87 13.83
CA ASP A 417 -24.85 10.92 13.21
C ASP A 417 -24.29 9.48 13.32
N PRO A 418 -24.43 8.85 14.50
CA PRO A 418 -23.90 7.52 14.72
C PRO A 418 -24.66 6.43 13.95
N ALA A 419 -25.90 6.68 13.52
CA ALA A 419 -26.69 5.74 12.74
C ALA A 419 -26.19 5.65 11.29
N ALA A 420 -25.91 6.79 10.65
CA ALA A 420 -25.25 6.81 9.35
C ALA A 420 -23.84 6.24 9.44
N ALA A 421 -23.11 6.56 10.52
CA ALA A 421 -21.77 6.02 10.75
C ALA A 421 -21.76 4.48 10.80
N ALA A 422 -22.66 3.89 11.60
CA ALA A 422 -22.78 2.44 11.70
C ALA A 422 -23.07 1.77 10.35
N SER A 423 -23.94 2.36 9.54
CA SER A 423 -24.25 1.86 8.18
C SER A 423 -23.03 1.87 7.26
N HIS A 424 -22.16 2.89 7.36
CA HIS A 424 -20.92 2.93 6.58
C HIS A 424 -19.90 1.92 7.10
N PHE A 425 -19.69 1.86 8.41
CA PHE A 425 -18.71 0.93 8.98
C PHE A 425 -19.08 -0.54 8.73
N ALA A 426 -20.37 -0.89 8.68
CA ALA A 426 -20.82 -2.24 8.32
C ALA A 426 -20.29 -2.69 6.94
N LYS A 427 -20.28 -1.76 5.96
CA LYS A 427 -19.80 -2.06 4.59
C LYS A 427 -18.31 -2.37 4.54
N ILE A 428 -17.50 -1.94 5.52
CA ILE A 428 -16.06 -2.26 5.58
C ILE A 428 -15.85 -3.78 5.56
N ASN A 429 -16.70 -4.53 6.27
CA ASN A 429 -16.54 -5.96 6.48
C ASN A 429 -16.95 -6.81 5.27
N GLU A 430 -17.66 -6.24 4.29
CA GLU A 430 -18.19 -7.00 3.14
C GLU A 430 -17.08 -7.47 2.20
N GLY A 431 -17.07 -8.77 1.85
CA GLY A 431 -16.19 -9.30 0.79
C GLY A 431 -14.68 -9.18 1.07
N THR A 432 -14.26 -9.12 2.34
CA THR A 432 -12.85 -9.07 2.73
C THR A 432 -12.54 -10.09 3.82
N ASN A 433 -11.38 -10.75 3.68
CA ASN A 433 -10.79 -11.60 4.73
C ASN A 433 -9.61 -10.91 5.42
N ASN A 434 -9.36 -9.63 5.11
CA ASN A 434 -8.21 -8.90 5.63
C ASN A 434 -8.44 -8.53 7.11
N PRO A 435 -7.63 -9.02 8.07
CA PRO A 435 -7.82 -8.75 9.49
C PRO A 435 -7.80 -7.26 9.84
N HIS A 436 -7.03 -6.43 9.13
CA HIS A 436 -7.01 -4.98 9.36
C HIS A 436 -8.33 -4.31 8.99
N ALA A 437 -8.98 -4.77 7.92
CA ALA A 437 -10.29 -4.25 7.53
C ALA A 437 -11.36 -4.69 8.52
N LEU A 438 -11.41 -5.98 8.85
CA LEU A 438 -12.39 -6.56 9.77
C LEU A 438 -12.24 -5.98 11.20
N GLY A 439 -11.01 -5.87 11.70
CA GLY A 439 -10.73 -5.21 12.98
C GLY A 439 -11.19 -3.76 12.99
N ARG A 440 -10.89 -2.98 11.93
CA ARG A 440 -11.32 -1.58 11.81
C ARG A 440 -12.85 -1.46 11.75
N GLY A 441 -13.51 -2.25 10.92
CA GLY A 441 -14.97 -2.24 10.76
C GLY A 441 -15.67 -2.55 12.08
N GLY A 442 -15.32 -3.68 12.73
CA GLY A 442 -15.89 -4.05 14.03
C GLY A 442 -15.62 -3.01 15.13
N TYR A 443 -14.38 -2.51 15.26
CA TYR A 443 -14.10 -1.49 16.27
C TYR A 443 -14.94 -0.22 16.09
N TRP A 444 -15.04 0.30 14.87
CA TRP A 444 -15.77 1.53 14.61
C TRP A 444 -17.30 1.35 14.61
N GLN A 445 -17.82 0.16 14.25
CA GLN A 445 -19.21 -0.19 14.52
C GLN A 445 -19.50 -0.22 16.03
N GLY A 446 -18.57 -0.74 16.83
CA GLY A 446 -18.65 -0.69 18.30
C GLY A 446 -18.72 0.74 18.82
N ARG A 447 -17.84 1.63 18.35
CA ARG A 447 -17.85 3.07 18.72
C ARG A 447 -19.15 3.77 18.30
N ALA A 448 -19.71 3.43 17.14
CA ALA A 448 -20.99 3.98 16.70
C ALA A 448 -22.16 3.47 17.56
N ALA A 449 -22.16 2.19 17.92
CA ALA A 449 -23.17 1.60 18.81
C ALA A 449 -23.10 2.18 20.24
N GLU A 450 -21.91 2.43 20.78
CA GLU A 450 -21.72 3.17 22.04
C GLU A 450 -22.35 4.56 21.99
N ALA A 451 -22.12 5.30 20.91
CA ALA A 451 -22.69 6.64 20.73
C ALA A 451 -24.24 6.62 20.61
N MET A 452 -24.82 5.48 20.22
CA MET A 452 -26.27 5.25 20.23
C MET A 452 -26.80 4.69 21.57
N GLY A 453 -25.94 4.49 22.58
CA GLY A 453 -26.31 3.87 23.85
C GLY A 453 -26.56 2.35 23.79
N LYS A 454 -26.22 1.70 22.67
CA LYS A 454 -26.50 0.27 22.42
C LYS A 454 -25.35 -0.62 22.89
N ARG A 455 -25.21 -0.77 24.21
CA ARG A 455 -24.07 -1.46 24.85
C ARG A 455 -23.87 -2.91 24.39
N GLU A 456 -24.93 -3.70 24.33
CA GLU A 456 -24.85 -5.10 23.88
C GLU A 456 -24.44 -5.22 22.40
N GLU A 457 -24.92 -4.31 21.56
CA GLU A 457 -24.53 -4.27 20.15
C GLU A 457 -23.06 -3.85 20.00
N ALA A 458 -22.62 -2.86 20.77
CA ALA A 458 -21.22 -2.44 20.82
C ALA A 458 -20.29 -3.57 21.24
N ARG A 459 -20.67 -4.33 22.28
CA ARG A 459 -19.91 -5.49 22.76
C ARG A 459 -19.71 -6.53 21.66
N LYS A 460 -20.76 -6.89 20.93
CA LYS A 460 -20.69 -7.86 19.82
C LYS A 460 -19.73 -7.41 18.71
N PHE A 461 -19.77 -6.12 18.35
CA PHE A 461 -18.86 -5.58 17.34
C PHE A 461 -17.40 -5.58 17.81
N TYR A 462 -17.16 -5.27 19.09
CA TYR A 462 -15.83 -5.39 19.66
C TYR A 462 -15.36 -6.84 19.74
N GLU A 463 -16.23 -7.80 20.10
CA GLU A 463 -15.89 -9.23 20.13
C GLU A 463 -15.46 -9.71 18.74
N ALA A 464 -16.16 -9.31 17.68
CA ALA A 464 -15.77 -9.61 16.31
C ALA A 464 -14.40 -9.00 15.94
N ALA A 465 -14.17 -7.72 16.25
CA ALA A 465 -12.87 -7.09 16.00
C ALA A 465 -11.73 -7.71 16.82
N ALA A 466 -12.00 -8.10 18.06
CA ALA A 466 -11.04 -8.67 19.02
C ALA A 466 -10.48 -10.03 18.62
N GLN A 467 -11.12 -10.73 17.68
CA GLN A 467 -10.60 -11.96 17.06
C GLN A 467 -9.36 -11.68 16.20
N HIS A 468 -9.18 -10.45 15.73
CA HIS A 468 -8.02 -10.02 14.95
C HIS A 468 -6.95 -9.40 15.86
N SER A 469 -6.48 -10.18 16.83
CA SER A 469 -5.57 -9.72 17.89
C SER A 469 -4.23 -9.13 17.42
N ALA A 470 -3.72 -9.53 16.27
CA ALA A 470 -2.46 -9.03 15.74
C ALA A 470 -2.56 -7.62 15.12
N VAL A 471 -3.76 -7.03 15.02
CA VAL A 471 -3.98 -5.73 14.35
C VAL A 471 -4.46 -4.64 15.30
N TYR A 472 -4.10 -3.39 15.00
CA TYR A 472 -4.33 -2.20 15.83
C TYR A 472 -5.76 -2.10 16.35
N TYR A 473 -6.75 -2.18 15.46
CA TYR A 473 -8.15 -2.07 15.85
C TYR A 473 -8.70 -3.30 16.57
N GLY A 474 -8.14 -4.48 16.32
CA GLY A 474 -8.46 -5.67 17.09
C GLY A 474 -7.92 -5.56 18.52
N GLN A 475 -6.69 -5.06 18.69
CA GLN A 475 -6.11 -4.76 20.00
C GLN A 475 -6.92 -3.71 20.76
N LEU A 476 -7.33 -2.62 20.09
CA LEU A 476 -8.21 -1.63 20.70
C LEU A 476 -9.56 -2.21 21.13
N ALA A 477 -10.16 -3.09 20.33
CA ALA A 477 -11.39 -3.77 20.68
C ALA A 477 -11.22 -4.69 21.89
N ARG A 478 -10.10 -5.41 21.98
CA ARG A 478 -9.75 -6.22 23.16
C ARG A 478 -9.65 -5.37 24.42
N ALA A 479 -8.98 -4.21 24.33
CA ALA A 479 -8.89 -3.29 25.45
C ALA A 479 -10.27 -2.75 25.88
N ARG A 480 -11.14 -2.39 24.92
CA ARG A 480 -12.53 -1.98 25.18
C ARG A 480 -13.36 -3.06 25.88
N LEU A 481 -13.09 -4.33 25.60
CA LEU A 481 -13.73 -5.48 26.25
C LEU A 481 -13.13 -5.82 27.63
N GLY A 482 -12.04 -5.16 28.03
CA GLY A 482 -11.31 -5.51 29.25
C GLY A 482 -10.56 -6.85 29.15
N LEU A 483 -10.27 -7.33 27.94
CA LEU A 483 -9.50 -8.55 27.73
C LEU A 483 -8.01 -8.24 28.00
N PRO A 484 -7.40 -8.78 29.06
CA PRO A 484 -6.07 -8.35 29.50
C PRO A 484 -4.95 -8.89 28.63
N GLU A 485 -5.20 -9.93 27.83
CA GLU A 485 -4.21 -10.58 26.99
C GLU A 485 -4.35 -10.20 25.52
N LEU A 486 -3.25 -10.23 24.78
CA LEU A 486 -3.25 -10.03 23.33
C LEU A 486 -4.05 -11.12 22.60
N GLY A 487 -3.94 -12.39 22.99
CA GLY A 487 -4.60 -13.51 22.32
C GLY A 487 -4.09 -13.75 20.89
N LEU A 488 -2.76 -13.75 20.69
CA LEU A 488 -2.13 -14.01 19.40
C LEU A 488 -2.47 -15.43 18.92
N ARG A 489 -2.79 -15.62 17.64
CA ARG A 489 -3.05 -16.95 17.08
C ARG A 489 -1.77 -17.77 17.03
N GLU A 490 -1.83 -18.99 17.52
CA GLU A 490 -0.75 -19.97 17.43
C GLU A 490 -0.49 -20.39 15.96
N PRO A 491 0.75 -20.78 15.62
CA PRO A 491 1.04 -21.31 14.30
C PRO A 491 0.28 -22.62 14.04
N PRO A 492 0.10 -23.00 12.75
CA PRO A 492 -0.46 -24.30 12.39
C PRO A 492 0.27 -25.43 13.10
N GLN A 493 -0.47 -26.31 13.77
CA GLN A 493 0.08 -27.49 14.44
C GLN A 493 0.45 -28.53 13.38
N ILE A 494 1.69 -29.00 13.41
CA ILE A 494 2.20 -30.04 12.50
C ILE A 494 2.48 -31.28 13.35
N ALA A 495 1.85 -32.41 13.01
CA ALA A 495 2.11 -33.66 13.71
C ALA A 495 3.58 -34.08 13.51
N PRO A 496 4.23 -34.71 14.51
CA PRO A 496 5.62 -35.13 14.39
C PRO A 496 5.92 -35.96 13.13
N ASP A 497 5.02 -36.88 12.76
CA ASP A 497 5.18 -37.78 11.61
C ASP A 497 5.07 -37.04 10.26
N ASP A 498 4.33 -35.92 10.21
CA ASP A 498 4.16 -35.12 9.00
C ASP A 498 5.40 -34.25 8.69
N ARG A 499 6.27 -34.01 9.68
CA ARG A 499 7.43 -33.12 9.52
C ARG A 499 8.45 -33.65 8.52
N GLY A 500 8.69 -34.96 8.48
CA GLY A 500 9.63 -35.58 7.54
C GLY A 500 9.28 -35.29 6.07
N PRO A 501 8.06 -35.67 5.62
CA PRO A 501 7.57 -35.34 4.29
C PRO A 501 7.57 -33.83 3.99
N LEU A 502 7.13 -32.99 4.93
CA LEU A 502 7.09 -31.54 4.71
C LEU A 502 8.49 -30.92 4.53
N ASN A 503 9.49 -31.40 5.28
CA ASN A 503 10.89 -30.98 5.08
C ASN A 503 11.43 -31.41 3.71
N ASN A 504 10.90 -32.49 3.14
CA ASN A 504 11.29 -33.00 1.83
C ASN A 504 10.47 -32.44 0.65
N LEU A 505 9.62 -31.42 0.89
CA LEU A 505 8.98 -30.70 -0.20
C LEU A 505 10.04 -30.06 -1.10
N GLU A 506 9.87 -30.17 -2.42
CA GLU A 506 10.86 -29.69 -3.38
C GLU A 506 11.17 -28.19 -3.19
N VAL A 507 10.17 -27.36 -2.83
CA VAL A 507 10.35 -25.92 -2.57
C VAL A 507 11.16 -25.66 -1.28
N VAL A 508 10.97 -26.47 -0.24
CA VAL A 508 11.73 -26.36 1.02
C VAL A 508 13.18 -26.70 0.73
N ARG A 509 13.43 -27.81 0.03
CA ARG A 509 14.77 -28.21 -0.39
C ARG A 509 15.45 -27.18 -1.29
N ALA A 510 14.73 -26.59 -2.25
CA ALA A 510 15.28 -25.52 -3.09
C ALA A 510 15.70 -24.29 -2.26
N VAL A 511 14.89 -23.91 -1.27
CA VAL A 511 15.20 -22.82 -0.33
C VAL A 511 16.41 -23.16 0.55
N GLU A 512 16.54 -24.41 1.02
CA GLU A 512 17.71 -24.85 1.79
C GLU A 512 19.01 -24.80 0.96
N ILE A 513 18.96 -25.20 -0.32
CA ILE A 513 20.11 -25.04 -1.23
C ILE A 513 20.49 -23.56 -1.35
N LEU A 514 19.52 -22.65 -1.52
CA LEU A 514 19.80 -21.22 -1.61
C LEU A 514 20.37 -20.65 -0.30
N TYR A 515 19.90 -21.10 0.86
CA TYR A 515 20.48 -20.70 2.15
C TYR A 515 21.91 -21.22 2.32
N ALA A 516 22.19 -22.46 1.91
CA ALA A 516 23.55 -23.02 1.93
C ALA A 516 24.53 -22.23 1.04
N LEU A 517 24.01 -21.50 0.05
CA LEU A 517 24.76 -20.62 -0.86
C LEU A 517 24.76 -19.13 -0.43
N ASP A 518 24.07 -18.78 0.66
CA ASP A 518 23.79 -17.41 1.12
C ASP A 518 23.10 -16.52 0.05
N GLU A 519 22.26 -17.13 -0.79
CA GLU A 519 21.56 -16.49 -1.90
C GLU A 519 20.22 -15.86 -1.49
N ARG A 520 20.23 -15.06 -0.41
CA ARG A 520 19.02 -14.50 0.23
C ARG A 520 18.18 -13.61 -0.69
N ASP A 521 18.81 -12.94 -1.65
CA ASP A 521 18.12 -12.11 -2.64
C ASP A 521 17.32 -12.94 -3.66
N LEU A 522 17.63 -14.23 -3.84
CA LEU A 522 16.80 -15.18 -4.58
C LEU A 522 15.68 -15.80 -3.71
N ILE A 523 15.89 -15.88 -2.39
CA ILE A 523 14.91 -16.44 -1.44
C ILE A 523 13.76 -15.47 -1.18
N ALA A 524 14.05 -14.19 -0.92
CA ALA A 524 13.05 -13.18 -0.60
C ALA A 524 11.84 -13.14 -1.57
N PRO A 525 12.01 -13.12 -2.91
CA PRO A 525 10.89 -13.13 -3.83
C PRO A 525 10.09 -14.45 -3.83
N ILE A 526 10.69 -15.60 -3.47
CA ILE A 526 9.94 -16.86 -3.28
C ILE A 526 8.96 -16.68 -2.13
N PHE A 527 9.45 -16.28 -0.95
CA PHE A 527 8.61 -16.12 0.24
C PHE A 527 7.52 -15.07 0.06
N ALA A 528 7.83 -13.96 -0.63
CA ALA A 528 6.84 -12.93 -0.96
C ALA A 528 5.70 -13.47 -1.84
N GLU A 529 6.02 -14.19 -2.92
CA GLU A 529 4.98 -14.78 -3.77
C GLU A 529 4.15 -15.81 -3.00
N LEU A 530 4.80 -16.74 -2.29
CA LEU A 530 4.10 -17.79 -1.56
C LEU A 530 3.21 -17.23 -0.45
N GLY A 531 3.60 -16.14 0.22
CA GLY A 531 2.72 -15.45 1.16
C GLY A 531 1.46 -14.89 0.50
N GLU A 532 1.57 -14.41 -0.74
CA GLU A 532 0.46 -13.82 -1.49
C GLU A 532 -0.47 -14.87 -2.13
N SER A 533 0.01 -16.07 -2.46
CA SER A 533 -0.75 -17.06 -3.25
C SER A 533 -0.87 -18.45 -2.68
N ALA A 534 0.00 -18.89 -1.76
CA ALA A 534 -0.01 -20.26 -1.26
C ALA A 534 -1.14 -20.51 -0.25
N ASN A 535 -1.68 -21.73 -0.23
CA ASN A 535 -2.70 -22.18 0.73
C ASN A 535 -2.27 -23.42 1.54
N ASP A 536 -1.09 -23.98 1.26
CA ASP A 536 -0.51 -25.09 2.02
C ASP A 536 0.07 -24.58 3.35
N LEU A 537 -0.77 -24.50 4.38
CA LEU A 537 -0.38 -23.93 5.68
C LEU A 537 0.78 -24.68 6.34
N ALA A 538 0.83 -26.00 6.21
CA ALA A 538 1.87 -26.82 6.82
C ALA A 538 3.22 -26.61 6.12
N GLY A 539 3.24 -26.64 4.78
CA GLY A 539 4.45 -26.33 4.02
C GLY A 539 4.93 -24.88 4.22
N MET A 540 3.99 -23.92 4.30
CA MET A 540 4.33 -22.52 4.60
C MET A 540 4.94 -22.37 6.00
N ALA A 541 4.41 -23.07 7.01
CA ALA A 541 4.98 -23.09 8.35
C ALA A 541 6.41 -23.67 8.34
N VAL A 542 6.65 -24.80 7.66
CA VAL A 542 8.01 -25.36 7.51
C VAL A 542 8.96 -24.39 6.80
N LEU A 543 8.53 -23.71 5.74
CA LEU A 543 9.34 -22.68 5.08
C LEU A 543 9.71 -21.53 6.05
N ALA A 544 8.75 -21.06 6.84
CA ALA A 544 8.98 -20.01 7.83
C ALA A 544 9.92 -20.46 8.96
N GLU A 545 9.77 -21.69 9.44
CA GLU A 545 10.68 -22.32 10.42
C GLU A 545 12.09 -22.48 9.83
N THR A 546 12.21 -22.87 8.56
CA THR A 546 13.50 -22.92 7.84
C THR A 546 14.15 -21.54 7.79
N ALA A 547 13.41 -20.49 7.39
CA ALA A 547 13.92 -19.12 7.44
C ALA A 547 14.38 -18.70 8.85
N HIS A 548 13.63 -19.09 9.88
CA HIS A 548 14.00 -18.84 11.27
C HIS A 548 15.34 -19.51 11.65
N ARG A 549 15.57 -20.78 11.28
CA ARG A 549 16.85 -21.48 11.52
C ARG A 549 18.04 -20.74 10.91
N TYR A 550 17.86 -20.14 9.72
CA TYR A 550 18.87 -19.33 9.03
C TYR A 550 18.90 -17.86 9.46
N LYS A 551 18.18 -17.51 10.54
CA LYS A 551 18.05 -16.14 11.09
C LYS A 551 17.53 -15.12 10.06
N ASP A 552 16.75 -15.56 9.07
CA ASP A 552 16.21 -14.71 8.00
C ASP A 552 14.84 -14.12 8.37
N GLY A 553 14.88 -13.01 9.12
CA GLY A 553 13.67 -12.27 9.48
C GLY A 553 12.91 -11.73 8.26
N ARG A 554 13.62 -11.38 7.18
CA ARG A 554 13.03 -10.83 5.95
C ARG A 554 12.15 -11.85 5.25
N ALA A 555 12.68 -13.04 4.99
CA ALA A 555 11.93 -14.12 4.35
C ALA A 555 10.69 -14.51 5.17
N MET A 556 10.87 -14.74 6.48
CA MET A 556 9.79 -15.10 7.40
C MET A 556 8.68 -14.04 7.41
N LEU A 557 9.03 -12.75 7.49
CA LEU A 557 8.07 -11.65 7.44
C LEU A 557 7.32 -11.57 6.10
N LEU A 558 8.01 -11.70 4.97
CA LEU A 558 7.39 -11.62 3.64
C LEU A 558 6.30 -12.68 3.45
N LEU A 559 6.57 -13.92 3.88
CA LEU A 559 5.61 -15.01 3.85
C LEU A 559 4.45 -14.79 4.83
N GLY A 560 4.78 -14.55 6.11
CA GLY A 560 3.78 -14.43 7.17
C GLY A 560 2.86 -13.22 7.00
N LYS A 561 3.40 -12.05 6.65
CA LYS A 561 2.63 -10.80 6.52
C LYS A 561 1.59 -10.86 5.41
N ALA A 562 1.96 -11.38 4.23
CA ALA A 562 1.04 -11.50 3.11
C ALA A 562 -0.05 -12.56 3.39
N ALA A 563 0.33 -13.71 3.97
CA ALA A 563 -0.61 -14.76 4.36
C ALA A 563 -1.59 -14.28 5.45
N HIS A 564 -1.10 -13.59 6.48
CA HIS A 564 -1.91 -12.96 7.52
C HIS A 564 -2.91 -11.96 6.92
N SER A 565 -2.48 -11.13 5.97
CA SER A 565 -3.35 -10.15 5.29
C SER A 565 -4.48 -10.79 4.46
N ARG A 566 -4.36 -12.08 4.14
CA ARG A 566 -5.39 -12.90 3.48
C ARG A 566 -6.31 -13.63 4.46
N GLY A 567 -6.08 -13.48 5.78
CA GLY A 567 -6.86 -14.11 6.85
C GLY A 567 -6.27 -15.43 7.38
N LEU A 568 -5.18 -15.93 6.78
CA LEU A 568 -4.57 -17.20 7.17
C LEU A 568 -3.94 -17.10 8.58
N PRO A 569 -3.86 -18.22 9.34
CA PRO A 569 -3.30 -18.25 10.71
C PRO A 569 -1.77 -18.24 10.70
N MET A 570 -1.17 -17.22 10.07
CA MET A 570 0.29 -17.05 9.94
C MET A 570 0.83 -15.90 10.80
N ASP A 571 0.07 -15.51 11.82
CA ASP A 571 0.34 -14.37 12.71
C ASP A 571 1.71 -14.55 13.34
N PHE A 572 1.98 -15.70 13.93
CA PHE A 572 3.27 -16.00 14.54
C PHE A 572 4.45 -15.74 13.59
N TYR A 573 4.33 -16.11 12.32
CA TYR A 573 5.37 -15.94 11.31
C TYR A 573 5.43 -14.53 10.72
N ALA A 574 4.35 -13.75 10.82
CA ALA A 574 4.30 -12.34 10.40
C ALA A 574 5.09 -11.39 11.34
N PHE A 575 5.62 -11.89 12.45
CA PHE A 575 6.40 -11.16 13.46
C PHE A 575 7.66 -11.97 13.83
N PRO A 576 8.72 -11.96 13.00
CA PRO A 576 9.95 -12.69 13.27
C PRO A 576 10.69 -12.12 14.48
N THR A 577 11.13 -13.00 15.39
CA THR A 577 11.99 -12.66 16.54
C THR A 577 13.48 -12.68 16.18
N VAL A 578 13.80 -12.90 14.91
CA VAL A 578 15.14 -12.85 14.31
C VAL A 578 15.21 -11.73 13.28
N GLY A 579 16.41 -11.35 12.87
CA GLY A 579 16.63 -10.37 11.80
C GLY A 579 17.22 -9.03 12.24
N LEU A 580 17.30 -8.78 13.56
CA LEU A 580 18.18 -7.76 14.12
C LEU A 580 19.37 -8.42 14.82
N PRO A 581 20.57 -7.84 14.73
CA PRO A 581 21.70 -8.27 15.55
C PRO A 581 21.55 -7.80 17.00
N ASP A 582 22.23 -8.47 17.92
CA ASP A 582 22.44 -7.96 19.27
C ASP A 582 23.33 -6.69 19.20
N TYR A 583 23.08 -5.74 20.09
CA TYR A 583 23.81 -4.47 20.11
C TYR A 583 23.88 -3.86 21.51
N GLU A 584 24.94 -3.11 21.77
CA GLU A 584 25.06 -2.25 22.95
C GLU A 584 24.51 -0.86 22.63
N PRO A 585 23.59 -0.29 23.44
CA PRO A 585 23.00 1.02 23.16
C PRO A 585 24.02 2.18 23.17
N LEU A 586 23.94 3.06 22.17
CA LEU A 586 24.70 4.33 22.13
C LEU A 586 23.98 5.49 22.86
N ALA A 587 22.77 5.23 23.35
CA ALA A 587 21.84 6.19 23.95
C ALA A 587 21.02 5.47 25.04
N PRO A 588 20.15 6.15 25.80
CA PRO A 588 19.23 5.48 26.73
C PRO A 588 18.50 4.32 26.02
N PRO A 589 18.45 3.13 26.65
CA PRO A 589 17.97 1.93 25.98
C PRO A 589 16.51 2.09 25.56
N VAL A 590 16.21 1.59 24.36
CA VAL A 590 14.86 1.46 23.83
C VAL A 590 14.47 0.00 23.88
N GLU A 591 13.21 -0.28 24.22
CA GLU A 591 12.67 -1.64 24.27
C GLU A 591 12.88 -2.38 22.94
N SER A 592 13.37 -3.63 22.99
CA SER A 592 13.58 -4.45 21.79
C SER A 592 12.31 -4.64 20.96
N ALA A 593 11.13 -4.67 21.59
CA ALA A 593 9.86 -4.71 20.88
C ALA A 593 9.62 -3.46 20.01
N VAL A 594 10.09 -2.28 20.43
CA VAL A 594 10.02 -1.05 19.62
C VAL A 594 10.99 -1.13 18.44
N THR A 595 12.25 -1.53 18.66
CA THR A 595 13.23 -1.62 17.55
C THR A 595 12.82 -2.66 16.50
N TYR A 596 12.31 -3.82 16.91
CA TYR A 596 11.75 -4.83 16.00
C TYR A 596 10.49 -4.34 15.28
N SER A 597 9.64 -3.56 15.96
CA SER A 597 8.45 -2.96 15.34
C SER A 597 8.82 -2.00 14.22
N ILE A 598 9.84 -1.17 14.45
CA ILE A 598 10.37 -0.20 13.49
C ILE A 598 11.04 -0.94 12.33
N ALA A 599 11.99 -1.84 12.58
CA ALA A 599 12.68 -2.58 11.52
C ALA A 599 11.72 -3.41 10.64
N ARG A 600 10.68 -4.02 11.24
CA ARG A 600 9.61 -4.71 10.50
C ARG A 600 8.90 -3.79 9.51
N GLN A 601 8.65 -2.55 9.90
CA GLN A 601 7.88 -1.59 9.11
C GLN A 601 8.73 -0.83 8.09
N GLU A 602 9.96 -0.50 8.46
CA GLU A 602 10.88 0.33 7.69
C GLU A 602 11.61 -0.43 6.58
N SER A 603 12.19 -1.59 6.92
CA SER A 603 13.08 -2.33 6.02
C SER A 603 12.61 -3.74 5.71
N HIS A 604 11.59 -4.22 6.42
CA HIS A 604 11.24 -5.64 6.46
C HIS A 604 12.47 -6.51 6.80
N PHE A 605 13.33 -6.01 7.71
CA PHE A 605 14.61 -6.62 8.08
C PHE A 605 15.64 -6.71 6.94
N ASN A 606 15.55 -5.86 5.92
CA ASN A 606 16.53 -5.79 4.83
C ASN A 606 17.62 -4.74 5.13
N GLN A 607 18.81 -5.19 5.50
CA GLN A 607 19.95 -4.30 5.75
C GLN A 607 20.43 -3.52 4.51
N LYS A 608 20.13 -3.98 3.29
CA LYS A 608 20.61 -3.35 2.05
C LYS A 608 19.69 -2.25 1.51
N VAL A 609 18.56 -1.97 2.17
CA VAL A 609 17.54 -1.07 1.62
C VAL A 609 17.89 0.41 1.80
N VAL A 610 17.69 1.17 0.72
CA VAL A 610 17.83 2.63 0.70
C VAL A 610 16.54 3.22 0.14
N SER A 611 15.88 4.10 0.90
CA SER A 611 14.67 4.78 0.43
C SER A 611 15.00 5.91 -0.56
N PRO A 612 14.01 6.40 -1.33
CA PRO A 612 14.16 7.61 -2.15
C PRO A 612 14.55 8.86 -1.35
N ALA A 613 14.20 8.91 -0.06
CA ALA A 613 14.60 9.98 0.85
C ALA A 613 16.00 9.76 1.46
N ASN A 614 16.75 8.78 0.93
CA ASN A 614 18.09 8.40 1.41
C ASN A 614 18.10 7.94 2.88
N ALA A 615 17.02 7.27 3.31
CA ALA A 615 16.96 6.53 4.57
C ALA A 615 17.60 5.15 4.36
N MET A 616 18.40 4.68 5.32
CA MET A 616 19.36 3.57 5.08
C MET A 616 19.25 2.44 6.11
N GLY A 617 19.34 1.20 5.62
CA GLY A 617 19.49 -0.01 6.42
C GLY A 617 18.26 -0.45 7.20
N LEU A 618 18.46 -1.32 8.20
CA LEU A 618 17.41 -1.97 8.99
C LEU A 618 16.40 -1.00 9.62
N MET A 619 16.88 0.10 10.18
CA MET A 619 16.08 1.11 10.87
C MET A 619 15.72 2.30 9.97
N GLN A 620 16.14 2.32 8.70
CA GLN A 620 15.93 3.43 7.78
C GLN A 620 16.34 4.80 8.36
N VAL A 621 17.58 4.87 8.88
CA VAL A 621 18.12 6.11 9.41
C VAL A 621 18.53 7.03 8.25
N THR A 622 18.12 8.29 8.28
CA THR A 622 18.62 9.31 7.34
C THR A 622 19.93 9.90 7.85
N PRO A 623 20.86 10.35 6.98
CA PRO A 623 22.09 11.00 7.44
C PRO A 623 21.84 12.21 8.34
N ALA A 624 20.79 13.00 8.06
CA ALA A 624 20.43 14.15 8.89
C ALA A 624 20.04 13.73 10.32
N ALA A 625 19.21 12.70 10.45
CA ALA A 625 18.81 12.18 11.76
C ALA A 625 19.97 11.49 12.50
N GLY A 626 20.82 10.77 11.78
CA GLY A 626 22.03 10.17 12.33
C GLY A 626 23.00 11.21 12.89
N ILE A 627 23.22 12.33 12.18
CA ILE A 627 24.04 13.46 12.66
C ILE A 627 23.43 14.11 13.90
N ASP A 628 22.11 14.36 13.90
CA ASP A 628 21.42 14.93 15.08
C ASP A 628 21.56 14.03 16.31
N THR A 629 21.34 12.72 16.11
CA THR A 629 21.44 11.70 17.16
C THR A 629 22.87 11.59 17.70
N ALA A 630 23.87 11.57 16.80
CA ALA A 630 25.28 11.56 17.15
C ALA A 630 25.69 12.79 17.97
N LYS A 631 25.22 13.98 17.57
CA LYS A 631 25.44 15.22 18.34
C LYS A 631 24.79 15.16 19.72
N LYS A 632 23.56 14.64 19.81
CA LYS A 632 22.80 14.55 21.07
C LYS A 632 23.45 13.62 22.08
N PHE A 633 23.92 12.45 21.64
CA PHE A 633 24.48 11.41 22.52
C PHE A 633 26.01 11.30 22.46
N LYS A 634 26.68 12.23 21.76
CA LYS A 634 28.13 12.39 21.73
C LYS A 634 28.89 11.15 21.21
N PHE A 635 28.40 10.53 20.14
CA PHE A 635 29.15 9.51 19.39
C PHE A 635 29.54 10.02 18.00
N THR A 636 30.44 9.32 17.31
CA THR A 636 30.88 9.69 15.95
C THR A 636 29.95 9.08 14.91
N PHE A 637 29.41 9.91 14.02
CA PHE A 637 28.55 9.44 12.93
C PHE A 637 29.37 9.00 11.70
N SER A 638 29.09 7.80 11.17
CA SER A 638 29.49 7.36 9.83
C SER A 638 28.26 6.99 9.00
N LYS A 639 28.16 7.57 7.80
CA LYS A 639 27.09 7.28 6.85
C LYS A 639 27.28 5.89 6.21
N GLU A 640 28.51 5.54 5.88
CA GLU A 640 28.89 4.31 5.20
C GLU A 640 28.49 3.09 6.04
N LYS A 641 28.73 3.17 7.36
CA LYS A 641 28.37 2.13 8.32
C LYS A 641 26.87 1.88 8.43
N LEU A 642 25.99 2.83 8.03
CA LEU A 642 24.56 2.59 8.05
C LEU A 642 24.14 1.42 7.13
N LEU A 643 24.90 1.13 6.08
CA LEU A 643 24.64 0.01 5.16
C LEU A 643 25.60 -1.17 5.35
N SER A 644 26.86 -0.93 5.69
CA SER A 644 27.85 -1.99 5.83
C SER A 644 27.87 -2.67 7.21
N ASP A 645 27.31 -2.04 8.23
CA ASP A 645 27.31 -2.54 9.61
C ASP A 645 25.87 -2.54 10.19
N PRO A 646 25.20 -3.70 10.24
CA PRO A 646 23.84 -3.79 10.76
C PRO A 646 23.73 -3.45 12.25
N VAL A 647 24.78 -3.71 13.05
CA VAL A 647 24.80 -3.36 14.49
C VAL A 647 24.79 -1.85 14.63
N TYR A 648 25.68 -1.17 13.91
CA TYR A 648 25.73 0.29 13.90
C TYR A 648 24.43 0.93 13.41
N ASN A 649 23.78 0.36 12.37
CA ASN A 649 22.49 0.85 11.89
C ASN A 649 21.41 0.80 13.00
N VAL A 650 21.32 -0.33 13.70
CA VAL A 650 20.36 -0.51 14.81
C VAL A 650 20.69 0.42 15.98
N GLN A 651 21.97 0.56 16.33
CA GLN A 651 22.42 1.48 17.39
C GLN A 651 22.00 2.93 17.11
N VAL A 652 22.22 3.43 15.90
CA VAL A 652 21.86 4.80 15.53
C VAL A 652 20.33 4.97 15.49
N GLY A 653 19.60 4.02 14.91
CA GLY A 653 18.13 4.07 14.88
C GLY A 653 17.49 4.00 16.27
N ALA A 654 18.01 3.15 17.15
CA ALA A 654 17.61 3.09 18.56
C ALA A 654 17.93 4.42 19.29
N GLY A 655 19.07 5.03 18.98
CA GLY A 655 19.42 6.36 19.49
C GLY A 655 18.43 7.45 19.03
N GLU A 656 18.04 7.45 17.76
CA GLU A 656 17.06 8.38 17.23
C GLU A 656 15.71 8.23 17.93
N LEU A 657 15.25 6.98 18.13
CA LEU A 657 14.05 6.68 18.90
C LEU A 657 14.16 7.20 20.33
N ALA A 658 15.28 6.97 21.02
CA ALA A 658 15.50 7.50 22.37
C ALA A 658 15.42 9.04 22.42
N ASN A 659 15.96 9.72 21.40
CA ASN A 659 15.88 11.18 21.27
C ASN A 659 14.43 11.67 21.06
N LEU A 660 13.63 10.95 20.27
CA LEU A 660 12.23 11.28 20.04
C LEU A 660 11.37 10.99 21.28
N ILE A 661 11.53 9.82 21.89
CA ILE A 661 10.85 9.41 23.12
C ILE A 661 11.09 10.46 24.21
N ASN A 662 12.35 10.85 24.45
CA ASN A 662 12.65 11.89 25.43
C ASN A 662 12.03 13.24 25.06
N GLY A 663 12.17 13.66 23.79
CA GLY A 663 11.63 14.93 23.32
C GLY A 663 10.10 15.04 23.35
N TYR A 664 9.38 13.91 23.34
CA TYR A 664 7.92 13.85 23.44
C TYR A 664 7.43 13.39 24.81
N ARG A 665 8.28 13.46 25.84
CA ARG A 665 7.96 13.02 27.21
C ARG A 665 7.39 11.60 27.24
N GLY A 666 7.98 10.69 26.48
CA GLY A 666 7.56 9.28 26.43
C GLY A 666 6.38 8.95 25.53
N SER A 667 5.71 9.92 24.90
CA SER A 667 4.55 9.63 24.03
C SER A 667 4.95 8.85 22.77
N TYR A 668 4.44 7.63 22.65
CA TYR A 668 4.73 6.74 21.53
C TYR A 668 4.06 7.19 20.23
N ILE A 669 2.82 7.69 20.29
CA ILE A 669 2.14 8.24 19.12
C ILE A 669 2.97 9.35 18.47
N LEU A 670 3.42 10.33 19.28
CA LEU A 670 4.22 11.45 18.80
C LEU A 670 5.62 11.02 18.38
N THR A 671 6.21 10.05 19.08
CA THR A 671 7.52 9.47 18.72
C THR A 671 7.47 8.81 17.34
N PHE A 672 6.52 7.92 17.10
CA PHE A 672 6.44 7.18 15.83
C PHE A 672 6.03 8.10 14.67
N ALA A 673 5.12 9.06 14.93
CA ALA A 673 4.82 10.10 13.97
C ALA A 673 6.06 10.97 13.65
N GLY A 674 6.86 11.29 14.66
CA GLY A 674 8.08 12.08 14.54
C GLY A 674 9.21 11.35 13.83
N TYR A 675 9.32 10.03 14.00
CA TYR A 675 10.28 9.17 13.30
C TYR A 675 9.98 9.15 11.80
N ASN A 676 8.71 8.95 11.42
CA ASN A 676 8.31 8.85 10.02
C ASN A 676 8.17 10.20 9.29
N ALA A 677 7.58 11.21 9.93
CA ALA A 677 7.25 12.50 9.30
C ALA A 677 8.09 13.69 9.77
N GLY A 678 8.97 13.48 10.76
CA GLY A 678 9.80 14.52 11.35
C GLY A 678 9.07 15.39 12.38
N ARG A 679 9.85 15.96 13.30
CA ARG A 679 9.34 16.78 14.43
C ARG A 679 8.50 17.99 14.00
N GLY A 680 8.83 18.59 12.84
CA GLY A 680 8.13 19.76 12.30
C GLY A 680 6.66 19.46 11.97
N ARG A 681 6.39 18.31 11.34
CA ARG A 681 5.02 17.87 11.02
C ARG A 681 4.23 17.58 12.28
N VAL A 682 4.84 16.88 13.24
CA VAL A 682 4.20 16.60 14.54
C VAL A 682 3.77 17.88 15.24
N ARG A 683 4.62 18.92 15.27
CA ARG A 683 4.24 20.23 15.83
C ARG A 683 3.04 20.86 15.11
N GLN A 684 3.01 20.79 13.78
CA GLN A 684 1.86 21.29 13.00
C GLN A 684 0.57 20.54 13.35
N TRP A 685 0.64 19.22 13.49
CA TRP A 685 -0.53 18.41 13.82
C TRP A 685 -1.01 18.58 15.26
N ILE A 686 -0.10 18.77 16.21
CA ILE A 686 -0.47 19.16 17.58
C ILE A 686 -1.22 20.50 17.56
N ALA A 687 -0.69 21.49 16.84
CA ALA A 687 -1.33 22.80 16.73
C ALA A 687 -2.72 22.72 16.04
N ALA A 688 -2.88 21.86 15.03
CA ALA A 688 -4.13 21.73 14.29
C ALA A 688 -5.18 20.85 14.97
N HIS A 689 -4.79 19.86 15.79
CA HIS A 689 -5.68 18.80 16.26
C HIS A 689 -5.71 18.62 17.78
N GLY A 690 -4.92 19.39 18.54
CA GLY A 690 -4.68 19.21 19.97
C GLY A 690 -3.50 18.28 20.26
N ASP A 691 -3.06 18.24 21.52
CA ASP A 691 -2.00 17.34 21.96
C ASP A 691 -2.60 15.98 22.38
N PRO A 692 -2.17 14.85 21.79
CA PRO A 692 -2.72 13.54 22.12
C PRO A 692 -2.37 13.05 23.54
N ARG A 693 -1.52 13.79 24.28
CA ARG A 693 -1.22 13.55 25.69
C ARG A 693 -2.25 14.18 26.62
N ASP A 694 -3.03 15.15 26.14
CA ASP A 694 -4.07 15.78 26.93
C ASP A 694 -5.25 14.80 27.11
N ALA A 695 -5.76 14.68 28.33
CA ALA A 695 -6.84 13.74 28.67
C ALA A 695 -8.15 13.99 27.87
N ASN A 696 -8.32 15.20 27.34
CA ASN A 696 -9.49 15.60 26.55
C ASN A 696 -9.37 15.27 25.05
N VAL A 697 -8.22 14.77 24.60
CA VAL A 697 -7.99 14.37 23.20
C VAL A 697 -8.07 12.85 23.12
N ASP A 698 -9.00 12.32 22.32
CA ASP A 698 -9.04 10.88 22.05
C ASP A 698 -7.82 10.50 21.19
N PRO A 699 -6.86 9.70 21.69
CA PRO A 699 -5.64 9.39 20.96
C PRO A 699 -5.91 8.57 19.69
N VAL A 700 -6.99 7.79 19.64
CA VAL A 700 -7.37 7.01 18.45
C VAL A 700 -7.86 7.96 17.36
N ASP A 701 -8.68 8.95 17.71
CA ASP A 701 -9.10 9.99 16.76
C ASP A 701 -7.94 10.89 16.34
N TRP A 702 -7.00 11.20 17.25
CA TRP A 702 -5.81 11.97 16.90
C TRP A 702 -4.95 11.25 15.85
N VAL A 703 -4.70 9.96 16.03
CA VAL A 703 -4.00 9.13 15.02
C VAL A 703 -4.76 9.14 13.70
N GLU A 704 -6.10 9.02 13.74
CA GLU A 704 -6.92 9.08 12.54
C GLU A 704 -6.90 10.45 11.86
N LYS A 705 -6.71 11.56 12.59
CA LYS A 705 -6.58 12.92 12.04
C LYS A 705 -5.27 13.18 11.28
N ILE A 706 -4.22 12.39 11.49
CA ILE A 706 -2.94 12.54 10.76
C ILE A 706 -3.21 12.64 9.23
N PRO A 707 -2.89 13.77 8.58
CA PRO A 707 -3.25 14.01 7.17
C PRO A 707 -2.52 13.09 6.19
N ILE A 708 -1.29 12.72 6.51
CA ILE A 708 -0.47 11.83 5.67
C ILE A 708 -0.90 10.39 5.92
N ALA A 709 -1.56 9.77 4.94
CA ALA A 709 -2.05 8.40 5.06
C ALA A 709 -0.94 7.38 5.38
N GLU A 710 0.26 7.59 4.85
CA GLU A 710 1.45 6.79 5.16
C GLU A 710 1.79 6.86 6.64
N THR A 711 1.97 8.06 7.21
CA THR A 711 2.29 8.25 8.63
C THR A 711 1.20 7.76 9.56
N ARG A 712 -0.07 7.98 9.21
CA ARG A 712 -1.21 7.44 9.97
C ARG A 712 -1.13 5.91 10.06
N ASN A 713 -0.98 5.26 8.91
CA ASN A 713 -0.83 3.81 8.88
C ASN A 713 0.42 3.37 9.64
N TYR A 714 1.54 4.08 9.48
CA TYR A 714 2.79 3.82 10.17
C TYR A 714 2.61 3.78 11.69
N VAL A 715 2.01 4.81 12.29
CA VAL A 715 1.76 4.84 13.75
C VAL A 715 0.91 3.65 14.18
N GLN A 716 -0.18 3.35 13.45
CA GLN A 716 -1.03 2.18 13.73
C GLN A 716 -0.22 0.87 13.64
N ARG A 717 0.68 0.75 12.66
CA ARG A 717 1.53 -0.44 12.45
C ARG A 717 2.55 -0.61 13.55
N ILE A 718 3.24 0.46 13.97
CA ILE A 718 4.22 0.33 15.06
C ILE A 718 3.52 0.00 16.37
N MET A 719 2.37 0.64 16.66
CA MET A 719 1.61 0.36 17.88
C MET A 719 1.10 -1.09 17.93
N GLU A 720 0.58 -1.64 16.83
CA GLU A 720 0.13 -3.05 16.80
C GLU A 720 1.32 -4.03 16.90
N ASN A 721 2.43 -3.74 16.20
CA ASN A 721 3.63 -4.57 16.22
C ASN A 721 4.25 -4.64 17.61
N LEU A 722 4.26 -3.51 18.34
CA LEU A 722 4.83 -3.39 19.67
C LEU A 722 4.21 -4.40 20.63
N GLN A 723 2.87 -4.51 20.63
CA GLN A 723 2.18 -5.45 21.50
C GLN A 723 2.51 -6.90 21.14
N VAL A 724 2.58 -7.22 19.84
CA VAL A 724 2.91 -8.57 19.40
C VAL A 724 4.35 -8.94 19.81
N TYR A 725 5.32 -8.05 19.60
CA TYR A 725 6.70 -8.32 19.97
C TYR A 725 6.91 -8.44 21.49
N ARG A 726 6.19 -7.67 22.31
CA ARG A 726 6.20 -7.85 23.77
C ARG A 726 5.82 -9.26 24.19
N VAL A 727 4.75 -9.80 23.60
CA VAL A 727 4.33 -11.18 23.83
C VAL A 727 5.40 -12.17 23.36
N LYS A 728 5.94 -11.97 22.15
CA LYS A 728 6.95 -12.88 21.58
C LYS A 728 8.30 -12.87 22.31
N PHE A 729 8.66 -11.78 22.98
CA PHE A 729 9.89 -11.68 23.77
C PHE A 729 9.70 -12.03 25.25
N GLY A 730 8.56 -12.59 25.65
CA GLY A 730 8.34 -13.04 27.02
C GLY A 730 8.04 -11.91 28.01
N GLY A 731 7.69 -10.71 27.54
CA GLY A 731 7.21 -9.60 28.38
C GLY A 731 5.81 -9.81 28.99
N GLY A 732 5.32 -11.05 28.99
CA GLY A 732 3.96 -11.46 29.34
C GLY A 732 2.99 -11.36 28.17
N ALA A 733 1.84 -12.04 28.29
CA ALA A 733 0.75 -11.98 27.30
C ALA A 733 -0.08 -10.68 27.37
N ARG A 734 0.24 -9.79 28.33
CA ARG A 734 -0.59 -8.64 28.70
C ARG A 734 -0.60 -7.57 27.60
N LEU A 735 -1.78 -7.19 27.19
CA LEU A 735 -2.03 -6.08 26.26
C LEU A 735 -1.89 -4.73 26.98
N GLN A 736 -1.10 -3.82 26.40
CA GLN A 736 -0.82 -2.49 26.98
C GLN A 736 -1.19 -1.33 26.05
N VAL A 737 -1.88 -1.59 24.94
CA VAL A 737 -2.15 -0.61 23.88
C VAL A 737 -2.78 0.70 24.38
N GLU A 738 -3.73 0.66 25.32
CA GLU A 738 -4.34 1.88 25.88
C GLU A 738 -3.37 2.70 26.72
N ALA A 739 -2.50 2.04 27.48
CA ALA A 739 -1.47 2.71 28.27
C ALA A 739 -0.42 3.34 27.35
N ASP A 740 -0.01 2.64 26.29
CA ASP A 740 0.95 3.17 25.32
C ASP A 740 0.39 4.35 24.51
N LEU A 741 -0.91 4.32 24.17
CA LEU A 741 -1.56 5.44 23.47
C LEU A 741 -1.61 6.71 24.33
N ARG A 742 -1.76 6.57 25.65
CA ARG A 742 -1.83 7.68 26.61
C ARG A 742 -0.51 7.95 27.33
N ARG A 743 0.59 7.34 26.88
CA ARG A 743 1.88 7.42 27.57
C ARG A 743 2.38 8.87 27.62
N ASP A 744 2.57 9.39 28.83
CA ASP A 744 3.29 10.63 29.12
C ASP A 744 4.11 10.45 30.41
N LEU A 745 5.43 10.51 30.29
CA LEU A 745 6.40 10.42 31.39
C LEU A 745 6.63 11.79 32.07
N GLY A 746 5.96 12.84 31.61
CA GLY A 746 6.03 14.18 32.18
C GLY A 746 4.94 14.51 33.21
N GLY A 747 4.05 13.56 33.53
CA GLY A 747 3.03 13.72 34.56
C GLY A 747 3.57 13.34 35.94
N ASN A 748 4.22 14.29 36.61
CA ASN A 748 4.28 14.37 38.07
C ASN A 748 3.50 15.60 38.51
#